data_AF-A0A6V8R218-F1
#
_entry.id   AF-A0A6V8R218-F1
#
_cell.length_a   1.000
_cell.length_b   1.000
_cell.length_c   1.000
_cell.angle_alpha   90.00
_cell.angle_beta   90.00
_cell.angle_gamma   90.00
#
_symmetry.space_group_name_H-M   'P 1'
#
loop_
_entity.id
_entity.type
_entity.pdbx_description
1 polymer ?
#
loop_
_entity_poly.entity_id
_entity_poly.type
_entity_poly.pdbx_seq_one_letter_code
_entity_poly.pdbx_strand_id
1 'polypeptide(L)'
;MFWPKPPRAALTNRHLPRNQVPEWAGAYINYKGLKKIVKAAAEKARNGETVDPAELSFALDRNLEDVDSFYNKKYAEACRRVDLLQNRYGRVPDVVATLDQDEIEEWFGEINRKGFVKITKKADKKVPGIASQHQYISTKVDPRPFARDGNVVRLLNEINRWLSVLGDAQSMDDSKSERSTRSFSRSSAKIFLHMAQAQLDALEQAVRNNDVAALQQGLADAHVVVSETSSQPLLLNLLQRSISSRSRACITYLLQNIKDLDEPEDINGRNCIHRLVIHIGRTKSAPTNEDSNTYPVPVGTHFNNRHLQPAVSSAVQVKEINKYESALLSKDDEAVQLLEFLFDNMSENQRVALKTPDTLGRLPLHYAAQFGFVVVCQIIMARMQQWNQFDVKDGIDAPEWQDSDGYAPLHLSVIGGHPLTTQALLQGEVWEGSSEAKPEIRMTVAKSGAVLALATKSNYTVIVKMLVDAGVNVNWTDKTGETALHVAARFGHDECARVILESKLQKADVEIAEKSYAWTPLHVAAVDGSLSVVNLLIDAGADVSKPDASGWTAKEHAALRGHLQIARLLAAHTSDAEADTPRALSASPPLNPAESSSIDGRRSNGSTPAPRPTELVKTFGHRYLTNKSMVFVSLGSMDIRKKLDAVTLDSVPLAEAHNTQLDTALSVVVTADGAQGEATIVDLPVHEHIATEPIVFTTADPAKVKLLFDIVPTYSGNNKNKIGRAVALMSSVKPTIGTGRMNLQGDLCVPIMSSSFEVIGTVNFNFLVITPFYHPNMEITSRQTYWKKLSSTMVIGHRGLGKNITSNKSLQLGENTLPSFIAAANLGAQYVEFDVQLTKDHVPVIYHDFLVSETGIDAPVHTLTLEQFLHINPESRRSNNRQNGPSHSGKSTVGRTRSNSLTPQRSQSMGYAGSGLQQEMEERMKHTRDFKEKGYKANSRGNFIQAPFATLEDLFRKLPEHVGFNIEMKYPMLHESEEHEMDTYAVELNSFCDTVLSKVYDLAGERHIIFSSFNPDICLCLSFKQPSIPILFLTDAGVSPVGDVRASSLQEAIRFASRWNLLGIVSAAEPLINSPRLVRVVKENGLVCVSYGTLNNDPIMVQRQVKEGIDAVIVDSVLAIRKGLTSAESATEQSKNGTPTIEETVAVANPISEQLQNFSLTTSTAVSG
;
A
#
# COMPACT_ATOMS: atom_id res chain seq x y z
N MET A 1 -29.42 45.25 29.48
CA MET A 1 -28.63 45.79 28.34
C MET A 1 -27.25 45.15 28.41
N PHE A 2 -27.05 43.93 27.90
CA PHE A 2 -26.81 43.56 26.50
C PHE A 2 -25.68 44.35 25.83
N TRP A 3 -24.47 43.78 25.86
CA TRP A 3 -23.55 43.61 24.72
C TRP A 3 -22.69 42.36 25.01
N PRO A 4 -22.77 41.28 24.21
CA PRO A 4 -21.96 40.08 24.41
C PRO A 4 -20.54 40.24 23.87
N LYS A 5 -19.57 39.67 24.59
CA LYS A 5 -18.15 39.58 24.20
C LYS A 5 -17.97 38.71 22.94
N PRO A 6 -17.09 39.08 22.00
CA PRO A 6 -16.77 38.24 20.85
C PRO A 6 -15.94 36.99 21.25
N PRO A 7 -16.07 35.87 20.51
CA PRO A 7 -15.41 34.61 20.82
C PRO A 7 -13.91 34.67 20.52
N ARG A 8 -13.10 34.12 21.44
CA ARG A 8 -11.66 33.91 21.27
C ARG A 8 -11.41 32.94 20.11
N ALA A 9 -10.90 33.45 18.99
CA ALA A 9 -10.35 32.65 17.91
C ALA A 9 -9.11 31.89 18.42
N ALA A 10 -9.23 30.56 18.48
CA ALA A 10 -8.12 29.66 18.76
C ALA A 10 -7.22 29.54 17.52
N LEU A 11 -6.23 30.43 17.40
CA LEU A 11 -5.14 30.33 16.44
C LEU A 11 -4.29 29.09 16.75
N THR A 12 -4.57 27.99 16.05
CA THR A 12 -3.83 26.72 16.17
C THR A 12 -2.67 26.68 15.17
N ASN A 13 -1.51 26.21 15.67
CA ASN A 13 -0.29 25.94 14.93
C ASN A 13 -0.54 24.98 13.75
N ARG A 14 -0.66 25.50 12.52
CA ARG A 14 -0.51 24.70 11.30
C ARG A 14 0.97 24.65 10.85
N HIS A 15 1.40 23.45 10.50
CA HIS A 15 2.72 23.08 9.99
C HIS A 15 2.91 23.68 8.57
N LEU A 16 4.08 24.25 8.27
CA LEU A 16 4.43 24.78 6.94
C LEU A 16 4.55 23.74 5.78
N PRO A 17 4.78 22.42 5.96
CA PRO A 17 4.98 21.49 4.84
C PRO A 17 3.72 21.21 4.03
N ARG A 18 2.52 21.35 4.64
CA ARG A 18 1.23 21.19 3.95
C ARG A 18 1.01 22.27 2.89
N ASN A 19 1.86 23.30 2.93
CA ASN A 19 1.79 24.44 2.06
C ASN A 19 3.06 24.66 1.21
N GLN A 20 3.72 23.61 0.70
CA GLN A 20 4.89 23.78 -0.18
C GLN A 20 4.60 23.26 -1.59
N VAL A 21 5.02 24.04 -2.59
CA VAL A 21 4.96 23.58 -3.99
C VAL A 21 6.12 22.60 -4.12
N PRO A 22 5.90 21.33 -4.49
CA PRO A 22 6.97 20.32 -4.55
C PRO A 22 8.15 20.75 -5.43
N GLU A 23 7.88 21.44 -6.53
CA GLU A 23 8.89 21.99 -7.43
C GLU A 23 9.78 23.05 -6.77
N TRP A 24 9.26 23.78 -5.78
CA TRP A 24 9.98 24.87 -5.10
C TRP A 24 10.55 24.44 -3.75
N ALA A 25 10.46 23.14 -3.41
CA ALA A 25 10.89 22.56 -2.14
C ALA A 25 12.34 22.93 -1.77
N GLY A 26 13.24 23.05 -2.76
CA GLY A 26 14.64 23.43 -2.57
C GLY A 26 14.88 24.91 -2.29
N ALA A 27 13.91 25.78 -2.59
CA ALA A 27 14.00 27.23 -2.44
C ALA A 27 13.25 27.78 -1.21
N TYR A 28 12.56 26.91 -0.46
CA TYR A 28 11.99 27.28 0.84
C TYR A 28 13.06 27.29 1.93
N ILE A 29 12.85 28.14 2.94
CA ILE A 29 13.68 28.20 4.15
C ILE A 29 13.95 26.80 4.74
N ASN A 30 15.22 26.45 4.96
CA ASN A 30 15.64 25.19 5.57
C ASN A 30 15.37 25.18 7.07
N TYR A 31 14.09 25.09 7.43
CA TYR A 31 13.62 25.15 8.81
C TYR A 31 14.20 24.03 9.67
N LYS A 32 14.45 22.84 9.10
CA LYS A 32 15.02 21.69 9.81
C LYS A 32 16.50 21.93 10.18
N GLY A 33 17.30 22.44 9.23
CA GLY A 33 18.70 22.81 9.46
C GLY A 33 18.83 23.91 10.51
N LEU A 34 18.08 25.00 10.36
CA LEU A 34 18.07 26.10 11.33
C LEU A 34 17.58 25.64 12.72
N LYS A 35 16.60 24.74 12.79
CA LYS A 35 16.14 24.16 14.07
C LYS A 35 17.23 23.32 14.73
N LYS A 36 18.10 22.65 13.97
CA LYS A 36 19.25 21.90 14.51
C LYS A 36 20.29 22.85 15.12
N ILE A 37 20.60 23.94 14.43
CA ILE A 37 21.50 25.00 14.94
C ILE A 37 20.93 25.63 16.22
N VAL A 38 19.64 25.98 16.24
CA VAL A 38 18.98 26.52 17.46
C VAL A 38 18.98 25.51 18.62
N LYS A 39 18.86 24.20 18.34
CA LYS A 39 18.96 23.17 19.38
C LYS A 39 20.39 23.05 19.92
N ALA A 40 21.39 23.03 19.05
CA ALA A 40 22.80 22.98 19.45
C ALA A 40 23.20 24.20 20.28
N ALA A 41 22.76 25.40 19.87
CA ALA A 41 22.93 26.63 20.63
C ALA A 41 22.24 26.57 22.02
N ALA A 42 21.02 26.03 22.09
CA ALA A 42 20.31 25.86 23.36
C ALA A 42 20.99 24.84 24.29
N GLU A 43 21.61 23.79 23.74
CA GLU A 43 22.37 22.81 24.51
C GLU A 43 23.68 23.40 25.05
N LYS A 44 24.42 24.16 24.23
CA LYS A 44 25.62 24.92 24.68
C LYS A 44 25.29 25.89 25.80
N ALA A 45 24.19 26.66 25.67
CA ALA A 45 23.72 27.55 26.73
C ALA A 45 23.36 26.80 28.03
N ARG A 46 22.76 25.61 27.91
CA ARG A 46 22.39 24.78 29.06
C ARG A 46 23.61 24.16 29.75
N ASN A 47 24.70 23.98 29.02
CA ASN A 47 25.98 23.50 29.55
C ASN A 47 26.85 24.64 30.13
N GLY A 48 26.37 25.89 30.12
CA GLY A 48 27.08 27.05 30.66
C GLY A 48 28.12 27.67 29.71
N GLU A 49 28.16 27.24 28.45
CA GLU A 49 29.07 27.80 27.44
C GLU A 49 28.50 29.10 26.83
N THR A 50 29.37 30.04 26.47
CA THR A 50 28.98 31.26 25.77
C THR A 50 28.50 30.93 24.37
N VAL A 51 27.23 31.21 24.07
CA VAL A 51 26.65 31.00 22.74
C VAL A 51 26.94 32.21 21.85
N ASP A 52 27.68 31.99 20.76
CA ASP A 52 27.89 33.01 19.73
C ASP A 52 26.67 33.10 18.79
N PRO A 53 25.96 34.24 18.71
CA PRO A 53 24.84 34.43 17.80
C PRO A 53 25.25 34.52 16.32
N ALA A 54 26.55 34.63 15.99
CA ALA A 54 27.04 34.77 14.63
C ALA A 54 26.69 33.58 13.73
N GLU A 55 26.80 32.34 14.23
CA GLU A 55 26.52 31.12 13.47
C GLU A 55 25.04 31.04 13.02
N LEU A 56 24.12 31.39 13.92
CA LEU A 56 22.68 31.42 13.62
C LEU A 56 22.35 32.57 12.66
N SER A 57 22.96 33.74 12.85
CA SER A 57 22.74 34.92 12.01
C SER A 57 23.23 34.67 10.57
N PHE A 58 24.41 34.06 10.42
CA PHE A 58 24.96 33.67 9.13
C PHE A 58 24.06 32.66 8.40
N ALA A 59 23.58 31.63 9.10
CA ALA A 59 22.68 30.65 8.50
C ALA A 59 21.31 31.25 8.11
N LEU A 60 20.78 32.19 8.91
CA LEU A 60 19.55 32.90 8.60
C LEU A 60 19.72 33.83 7.39
N ASP A 61 20.83 34.56 7.31
CA ASP A 61 21.14 35.45 6.17
C ASP A 61 21.31 34.63 4.88
N ARG A 62 21.99 33.48 4.92
CA ARG A 62 22.15 32.61 3.75
C ARG A 62 20.82 32.07 3.23
N ASN A 63 19.95 31.60 4.12
CA ASN A 63 18.60 31.16 3.74
C ASN A 63 17.75 32.33 3.21
N LEU A 64 17.96 33.54 3.73
CA LEU A 64 17.25 34.73 3.25
C LEU A 64 17.71 35.11 1.84
N GLU A 65 19.01 35.03 1.55
CA GLU A 65 19.57 35.21 0.21
C GLU A 65 19.00 34.19 -0.78
N ASP A 66 18.96 32.91 -0.41
CA ASP A 66 18.44 31.84 -1.28
C ASP A 66 16.97 32.07 -1.64
N VAL A 67 16.13 32.40 -0.64
CA VAL A 67 14.69 32.70 -0.83
C VAL A 67 14.50 33.97 -1.67
N ASP A 68 15.23 35.03 -1.38
CA ASP A 68 15.12 36.32 -2.08
C ASP A 68 15.61 36.21 -3.53
N SER A 69 16.74 35.53 -3.76
CA SER A 69 17.30 35.27 -5.09
C SER A 69 16.33 34.46 -5.95
N PHE A 70 15.74 33.39 -5.40
CA PHE A 70 14.74 32.61 -6.09
C PHE A 70 13.48 33.43 -6.44
N TYR A 71 12.95 34.18 -5.48
CA TYR A 71 11.77 35.03 -5.71
C TYR A 71 12.05 36.07 -6.80
N ASN A 72 13.19 36.76 -6.73
CA ASN A 72 13.55 37.78 -7.71
C ASN A 72 13.79 37.17 -9.11
N LYS A 73 14.39 35.97 -9.18
CA LYS A 73 14.53 35.23 -10.44
C LYS A 73 13.17 34.91 -11.06
N LYS A 74 12.23 34.38 -10.26
CA LYS A 74 10.88 34.04 -10.72
C LYS A 74 10.04 35.27 -11.06
N TYR A 75 10.20 36.35 -10.30
CA TYR A 75 9.58 37.63 -10.59
C TYR A 75 10.07 38.22 -11.90
N ALA A 76 11.39 38.25 -12.13
CA ALA A 76 11.97 38.70 -13.39
C ALA A 76 11.50 37.83 -14.57
N GLU A 77 11.42 36.51 -14.40
CA GLU A 77 10.90 35.58 -15.42
C GLU A 77 9.43 35.87 -15.74
N ALA A 78 8.59 36.05 -14.72
CA ALA A 78 7.17 36.35 -14.88
C ALA A 78 6.95 37.74 -15.53
N CYS A 79 7.67 38.77 -15.09
CA CYS A 79 7.66 40.10 -15.72
C CYS A 79 8.05 40.00 -17.19
N ARG A 80 9.16 39.33 -17.52
CA ARG A 80 9.60 39.14 -18.90
C ARG A 80 8.52 38.46 -19.74
N ARG A 81 7.87 37.41 -19.23
CA ARG A 81 6.80 36.70 -19.94
C ARG A 81 5.55 37.55 -20.15
N VAL A 82 5.12 38.30 -19.13
CA VAL A 82 4.00 39.24 -19.24
C VAL A 82 4.33 40.34 -20.25
N ASP A 83 5.52 40.95 -20.16
CA ASP A 83 5.97 41.97 -21.10
C ASP A 83 6.00 41.43 -22.53
N LEU A 84 6.49 40.21 -22.75
CA LEU A 84 6.46 39.56 -24.05
C LEU A 84 5.04 39.33 -24.56
N LEU A 85 4.12 38.85 -23.71
CA LEU A 85 2.73 38.62 -24.07
C LEU A 85 2.00 39.95 -24.38
N GLN A 86 2.20 40.97 -23.55
CA GLN A 86 1.63 42.31 -23.75
C GLN A 86 2.20 42.99 -25.00
N ASN A 87 3.51 42.87 -25.24
CA ASN A 87 4.13 43.37 -26.46
C ASN A 87 3.66 42.59 -27.70
N ARG A 88 3.36 41.28 -27.58
CA ARG A 88 2.96 40.44 -28.70
C ARG A 88 1.50 40.58 -29.08
N TYR A 89 0.61 40.62 -28.10
CA TYR A 89 -0.84 40.52 -28.29
C TYR A 89 -1.62 41.78 -27.84
N GLY A 90 -0.94 42.82 -27.35
CA GLY A 90 -1.58 44.03 -26.80
C GLY A 90 -2.02 43.85 -25.35
N ARG A 91 -2.99 44.65 -24.86
CA ARG A 91 -3.62 44.43 -23.55
C ARG A 91 -4.81 43.48 -23.70
N VAL A 92 -5.02 42.58 -22.72
CA VAL A 92 -6.15 41.65 -22.70
C VAL A 92 -7.47 42.44 -22.75
N PRO A 93 -8.41 42.14 -23.66
CA PRO A 93 -9.76 42.70 -23.62
C PRO A 93 -10.50 42.28 -22.33
N ASP A 94 -11.14 43.23 -21.65
CA ASP A 94 -11.96 43.03 -20.44
C ASP A 94 -13.28 42.28 -20.73
N VAL A 95 -13.21 41.05 -21.23
CA VAL A 95 -14.41 40.29 -21.65
C VAL A 95 -14.97 39.38 -20.56
N VAL A 96 -14.37 39.30 -19.37
CA VAL A 96 -14.96 38.56 -18.23
C VAL A 96 -14.77 39.36 -16.94
N ALA A 97 -15.66 40.31 -16.70
CA ALA A 97 -15.70 41.15 -15.50
C ALA A 97 -16.49 40.51 -14.34
N THR A 98 -16.58 39.18 -14.27
CA THR A 98 -17.41 38.48 -13.26
C THR A 98 -16.71 37.25 -12.69
N LEU A 99 -15.49 37.41 -12.20
CA LEU A 99 -14.91 36.48 -11.24
C LEU A 99 -14.49 37.31 -10.03
N ASP A 100 -15.11 36.99 -8.89
CA ASP A 100 -14.98 37.73 -7.63
C ASP A 100 -13.52 37.94 -7.25
N GLN A 101 -13.20 39.19 -6.94
CA GLN A 101 -11.84 39.69 -6.75
C GLN A 101 -11.23 39.30 -5.39
N ASP A 102 -11.93 38.49 -4.58
CA ASP A 102 -11.68 38.32 -3.14
C ASP A 102 -10.95 37.02 -2.74
N GLU A 103 -10.56 36.15 -3.69
CA GLU A 103 -9.87 34.87 -3.38
C GLU A 103 -8.50 34.73 -4.06
N ILE A 104 -7.56 35.63 -3.78
CA ILE A 104 -6.16 35.48 -4.24
C ILE A 104 -5.28 35.09 -3.05
N GLU A 105 -5.01 33.78 -2.90
CA GLU A 105 -4.14 33.25 -1.85
C GLU A 105 -2.64 33.43 -2.18
N GLU A 106 -1.94 34.16 -1.31
CA GLU A 106 -0.49 34.40 -1.36
C GLU A 106 0.28 33.29 -0.63
N TRP A 107 1.14 32.54 -1.33
CA TRP A 107 1.71 31.33 -0.73
C TRP A 107 3.23 31.35 -0.52
N PHE A 108 4.06 31.57 -1.55
CA PHE A 108 5.53 31.43 -1.37
C PHE A 108 6.14 32.46 -0.41
N GLY A 109 5.80 33.74 -0.60
CA GLY A 109 6.34 34.85 0.21
C GLY A 109 5.89 34.79 1.66
N GLU A 110 4.60 34.56 1.87
CA GLU A 110 3.99 34.48 3.20
C GLU A 110 4.51 33.29 4.02
N ILE A 111 4.75 32.15 3.36
CA ILE A 111 5.25 30.92 4.00
C ILE A 111 6.69 31.08 4.43
N ASN A 112 7.56 31.59 3.56
CA ASN A 112 8.95 31.84 3.94
C ASN A 112 9.04 32.90 5.05
N ARG A 113 8.24 33.98 4.97
CA ARG A 113 8.14 34.98 6.04
C ARG A 113 7.68 34.35 7.36
N LYS A 114 6.61 33.54 7.35
CA LYS A 114 6.14 32.78 8.53
C LYS A 114 7.22 31.83 9.06
N GLY A 115 8.03 31.25 8.17
CA GLY A 115 9.18 30.40 8.50
C GLY A 115 10.25 31.15 9.29
N PHE A 116 10.70 32.32 8.77
CA PHE A 116 11.64 33.21 9.45
C PHE A 116 11.11 33.69 10.81
N VAL A 117 9.83 34.05 10.89
CA VAL A 117 9.17 34.44 12.16
C VAL A 117 9.16 33.28 13.15
N LYS A 118 8.85 32.05 12.72
CA LYS A 118 8.78 30.89 13.62
C LYS A 118 10.15 30.44 14.12
N ILE A 119 11.22 30.57 13.33
CA ILE A 119 12.56 30.12 13.72
C ILE A 119 13.24 31.13 14.66
N THR A 120 13.13 32.42 14.37
CA THR A 120 13.64 33.49 15.24
C THR A 120 12.92 33.51 16.58
N LYS A 121 11.58 33.36 16.60
CA LYS A 121 10.81 33.16 17.85
C LYS A 121 11.26 31.95 18.66
N LYS A 122 11.69 30.88 17.97
CA LYS A 122 12.17 29.66 18.62
C LYS A 122 13.58 29.84 19.19
N ALA A 123 14.44 30.64 18.54
CA ALA A 123 15.74 31.02 19.06
C ALA A 123 15.58 31.87 20.33
N ASP A 124 14.76 32.93 20.28
CA ASP A 124 14.50 33.81 21.42
C ASP A 124 13.92 33.06 22.65
N LYS A 125 13.12 32.00 22.41
CA LYS A 125 12.55 31.19 23.50
C LYS A 125 13.54 30.19 24.10
N LYS A 126 14.52 29.72 23.32
CA LYS A 126 15.38 28.58 23.72
C LYS A 126 16.80 28.96 24.09
N VAL A 127 17.30 30.11 23.63
CA VAL A 127 18.65 30.59 23.89
C VAL A 127 18.55 31.84 24.78
N PRO A 128 18.94 31.77 26.06
CA PRO A 128 18.93 32.93 26.96
C PRO A 128 19.82 34.05 26.41
N GLY A 129 19.30 35.29 26.38
CA GLY A 129 20.07 36.48 25.96
C GLY A 129 19.95 36.86 24.47
N ILE A 130 19.27 36.06 23.64
CA ILE A 130 18.97 36.41 22.24
C ILE A 130 17.53 36.95 22.19
N ALA A 131 17.36 38.20 21.77
CA ALA A 131 16.06 38.84 21.52
C ALA A 131 16.03 39.44 20.10
N SER A 132 16.34 38.60 19.11
CA SER A 132 16.64 39.07 17.75
C SER A 132 15.45 39.01 16.81
N GLN A 133 14.30 38.43 17.22
CA GLN A 133 13.14 38.27 16.33
C GLN A 133 12.66 39.60 15.75
N HIS A 134 12.33 40.58 16.61
CA HIS A 134 11.75 41.83 16.12
C HIS A 134 12.73 42.61 15.25
N GLN A 135 14.00 42.66 15.66
CA GLN A 135 15.05 43.38 14.95
C GLN A 135 15.36 42.72 13.60
N TYR A 136 15.52 41.39 13.55
CA TYR A 136 15.85 40.67 12.32
C TYR A 136 14.71 40.71 11.31
N ILE A 137 13.46 40.50 11.75
CA ILE A 137 12.31 40.53 10.83
C ILE A 137 12.10 41.93 10.25
N SER A 138 12.12 42.98 11.08
CA SER A 138 11.88 44.36 10.60
C SER A 138 12.99 44.92 9.71
N THR A 139 14.26 44.55 9.97
CA THR A 139 15.41 45.12 9.25
C THR A 139 15.88 44.29 8.05
N LYS A 140 15.66 42.97 8.05
CA LYS A 140 16.21 42.06 7.02
C LYS A 140 15.15 41.36 6.18
N VAL A 141 14.03 40.93 6.79
CA VAL A 141 13.00 40.13 6.10
C VAL A 141 11.91 41.01 5.50
N ASP A 142 11.29 41.87 6.31
CA ASP A 142 10.19 42.73 5.87
C ASP A 142 10.55 43.72 4.74
N PRO A 143 11.80 44.22 4.59
CA PRO A 143 12.18 45.06 3.45
C PRO A 143 12.32 44.29 2.12
N ARG A 144 12.30 42.95 2.12
CA ARG A 144 12.52 42.16 0.91
C ARG A 144 11.23 42.07 0.06
N PRO A 145 11.34 42.05 -1.28
CA PRO A 145 10.18 41.99 -2.18
C PRO A 145 9.25 40.80 -1.91
N PHE A 146 9.82 39.62 -1.60
CA PHE A 146 9.02 38.43 -1.32
C PHE A 146 8.14 38.54 -0.06
N ALA A 147 8.45 39.47 0.86
CA ALA A 147 7.76 39.60 2.14
C ALA A 147 6.54 40.53 2.10
N ARG A 148 6.39 41.35 1.05
CA ARG A 148 5.37 42.40 0.96
C ARG A 148 4.39 42.25 -0.20
N ASP A 149 4.74 41.54 -1.27
CA ASP A 149 3.94 41.56 -2.51
C ASP A 149 3.72 40.17 -3.13
N GLY A 150 2.44 39.84 -3.40
CA GLY A 150 1.99 38.74 -4.26
C GLY A 150 2.20 38.97 -5.76
N ASN A 151 3.08 39.90 -6.17
CA ASN A 151 3.22 40.33 -7.57
C ASN A 151 3.56 39.18 -8.54
N VAL A 152 4.36 38.20 -8.12
CA VAL A 152 4.67 37.01 -8.95
C VAL A 152 3.40 36.21 -9.25
N VAL A 153 2.54 35.99 -8.26
CA VAL A 153 1.28 35.25 -8.42
C VAL A 153 0.33 36.02 -9.32
N ARG A 154 0.23 37.34 -9.15
CA ARG A 154 -0.56 38.21 -10.03
C ARG A 154 -0.09 38.12 -11.48
N LEU A 155 1.23 38.19 -11.72
CA LEU A 155 1.81 38.07 -13.05
C LEU A 155 1.63 36.67 -13.64
N LEU A 156 1.77 35.61 -12.84
CA LEU A 156 1.50 34.24 -13.28
C LEU A 156 0.03 34.02 -13.62
N ASN A 157 -0.90 34.60 -12.85
CA ASN A 157 -2.33 34.58 -13.17
C ASN A 157 -2.62 35.36 -14.45
N GLU A 158 -1.94 36.48 -14.68
CA GLU A 158 -2.02 37.22 -15.94
C GLU A 158 -1.49 36.39 -17.12
N ILE A 159 -0.36 35.69 -16.95
CA ILE A 159 0.17 34.74 -17.95
C ILE A 159 -0.84 33.61 -18.21
N ASN A 160 -1.40 33.02 -17.16
CA ASN A 160 -2.39 31.94 -17.29
C ASN A 160 -3.69 32.43 -17.95
N ARG A 161 -4.11 33.67 -17.68
CA ARG A 161 -5.24 34.33 -18.37
C ARG A 161 -4.93 34.51 -19.86
N TRP A 162 -3.72 34.95 -20.20
CA TRP A 162 -3.26 34.99 -21.60
C TRP A 162 -3.26 33.61 -22.24
N LEU A 163 -2.75 32.58 -21.56
CA LEU A 163 -2.74 31.21 -22.06
C LEU A 163 -4.14 30.64 -22.25
N SER A 164 -5.09 30.96 -21.36
CA SER A 164 -6.52 30.58 -21.51
C SER A 164 -7.14 31.26 -22.72
N VAL A 165 -6.95 32.57 -22.88
CA VAL A 165 -7.48 33.32 -24.05
C VAL A 165 -6.88 32.81 -25.36
N LEU A 166 -5.58 32.49 -25.36
CA LEU A 166 -4.89 31.94 -26.52
C LEU A 166 -5.29 30.48 -26.79
N GLY A 167 -5.61 29.71 -25.75
CA GLY A 167 -6.05 28.31 -25.83
C GLY A 167 -7.51 28.12 -26.21
N ASP A 168 -8.43 28.95 -25.71
CA ASP A 168 -9.86 28.91 -26.06
C ASP A 168 -10.09 29.31 -27.53
N ALA A 169 -9.24 30.20 -28.06
CA ALA A 169 -9.20 30.53 -29.48
C ALA A 169 -8.68 29.37 -30.38
N GLN A 170 -8.25 28.24 -29.80
CA GLN A 170 -7.81 27.03 -30.52
C GLN A 170 -8.83 25.88 -30.48
N SER A 171 -10.05 26.09 -29.95
CA SER A 171 -11.06 25.01 -29.83
C SER A 171 -11.99 24.84 -31.04
N MET A 172 -11.49 24.98 -32.27
CA MET A 172 -12.22 24.52 -33.46
C MET A 172 -11.27 23.77 -34.41
N ASP A 173 -11.26 22.44 -34.23
CA ASP A 173 -10.86 21.44 -35.24
C ASP A 173 -9.40 21.50 -35.73
N ASP A 174 -8.46 21.25 -34.81
CA ASP A 174 -7.02 21.30 -35.10
C ASP A 174 -6.46 20.00 -35.74
N SER A 175 -7.30 19.00 -36.03
CA SER A 175 -6.97 17.85 -36.89
C SER A 175 -6.73 18.22 -38.37
N LYS A 176 -6.95 19.49 -38.75
CA LYS A 176 -6.62 20.06 -40.08
C LYS A 176 -5.90 21.41 -40.01
N SER A 177 -5.18 21.68 -38.92
CA SER A 177 -4.57 22.99 -38.69
C SER A 177 -3.11 23.05 -39.11
N GLU A 178 -2.92 23.03 -40.43
CA GLU A 178 -1.79 23.71 -41.04
C GLU A 178 -1.93 25.25 -40.94
N ARG A 179 -2.94 25.80 -40.23
CA ARG A 179 -3.40 27.20 -40.38
C ARG A 179 -2.87 28.17 -39.31
N SER A 180 -2.41 27.68 -38.16
CA SER A 180 -1.82 28.51 -37.09
C SER A 180 -0.39 28.97 -37.42
N THR A 181 0.24 28.39 -38.44
CA THR A 181 1.45 28.91 -39.09
C THR A 181 1.17 29.81 -40.31
N ARG A 182 -0.11 30.09 -40.64
CA ARG A 182 -0.53 30.66 -41.93
C ARG A 182 -1.02 32.13 -41.95
N SER A 183 -0.91 32.87 -40.85
CA SER A 183 -1.26 34.29 -40.87
C SER A 183 -0.42 35.12 -39.90
N PHE A 184 0.14 36.22 -40.39
CA PHE A 184 0.83 37.26 -39.62
C PHE A 184 -0.06 37.99 -38.58
N SER A 185 -1.36 37.70 -38.50
CA SER A 185 -2.35 38.44 -37.69
C SER A 185 -2.14 38.39 -36.17
N ARG A 186 -1.13 37.65 -35.67
CA ARG A 186 -0.85 37.44 -34.24
C ARG A 186 0.64 37.53 -33.86
N SER A 187 1.45 38.15 -34.72
CA SER A 187 2.90 38.34 -34.50
C SER A 187 3.18 39.75 -33.96
N SER A 188 4.23 39.89 -33.14
CA SER A 188 4.58 41.08 -32.31
C SER A 188 4.09 42.44 -32.82
N ALA A 189 3.08 43.00 -32.15
CA ALA A 189 2.48 44.30 -32.48
C ALA A 189 3.50 45.45 -32.56
N LYS A 190 4.72 45.33 -32.02
CA LYS A 190 5.78 46.35 -32.13
C LYS A 190 6.70 46.21 -33.34
N ILE A 191 6.96 44.99 -33.83
CA ILE A 191 7.84 44.76 -35.00
C ILE A 191 7.11 45.13 -36.31
N PHE A 192 5.78 45.03 -36.33
CA PHE A 192 4.94 45.27 -37.51
C PHE A 192 4.35 46.68 -37.61
N LEU A 193 4.68 47.60 -36.68
CA LEU A 193 4.13 48.97 -36.69
C LEU A 193 4.45 49.78 -37.97
N HIS A 194 5.38 49.31 -38.81
CA HIS A 194 5.82 50.00 -40.03
C HIS A 194 5.46 49.29 -41.35
N MET A 195 4.78 48.14 -41.36
CA MET A 195 4.46 47.39 -42.59
C MET A 195 2.96 47.14 -42.76
N ALA A 196 2.49 47.23 -44.01
CA ALA A 196 1.11 46.89 -44.34
C ALA A 196 0.90 45.37 -44.34
N GLN A 197 -0.27 44.90 -43.88
CA GLN A 197 -0.62 43.47 -43.84
C GLN A 197 -0.43 42.77 -45.19
N ALA A 198 -0.74 43.46 -46.30
CA ALA A 198 -0.55 42.92 -47.65
C ALA A 198 0.92 42.63 -48.01
N GLN A 199 1.86 43.41 -47.47
CA GLN A 199 3.30 43.18 -47.68
C GLN A 199 3.79 41.95 -46.90
N LEU A 200 3.23 41.72 -45.71
CA LEU A 200 3.51 40.53 -44.90
C LEU A 200 2.96 39.26 -45.53
N ASP A 201 1.73 39.32 -46.06
CA ASP A 201 1.12 38.20 -46.75
C ASP A 201 1.90 37.85 -48.04
N ALA A 202 2.46 38.86 -48.73
CA ALA A 202 3.32 38.66 -49.89
C ALA A 202 4.65 37.97 -49.53
N LEU A 203 5.31 38.39 -48.45
CA LEU A 203 6.51 37.73 -47.92
C LEU A 203 6.22 36.29 -47.50
N GLU A 204 5.07 36.04 -46.86
CA GLU A 204 4.65 34.70 -46.46
C GLU A 204 4.41 33.79 -47.67
N GLN A 205 3.75 34.31 -48.71
CA GLN A 205 3.50 33.56 -49.93
C GLN A 205 4.82 33.25 -50.67
N ALA A 206 5.78 34.17 -50.67
CA ALA A 206 7.11 33.94 -51.20
C ALA A 206 7.85 32.82 -50.45
N VAL A 207 7.81 32.85 -49.10
CA VAL A 207 8.36 31.78 -48.26
C VAL A 207 7.68 30.45 -48.55
N ARG A 208 6.35 30.37 -48.61
CA ARG A 208 5.63 29.12 -48.89
C ARG A 208 5.92 28.54 -50.26
N ASN A 209 6.10 29.39 -51.26
CA ASN A 209 6.43 28.98 -52.62
C ASN A 209 7.93 28.69 -52.82
N ASN A 210 8.75 28.85 -51.76
CA ASN A 210 10.21 28.72 -51.81
C ASN A 210 10.85 29.65 -52.87
N ASP A 211 10.27 30.84 -53.07
CA ASP A 211 10.69 31.83 -54.06
C ASP A 211 11.58 32.91 -53.42
N VAL A 212 12.89 32.78 -53.64
CA VAL A 212 13.90 33.71 -53.10
C VAL A 212 13.83 35.09 -53.77
N ALA A 213 13.48 35.17 -55.06
CA ALA A 213 13.43 36.44 -55.78
C ALA A 213 12.26 37.29 -55.29
N ALA A 214 11.08 36.67 -55.13
CA ALA A 214 9.93 37.33 -54.54
C ALA A 214 10.16 37.73 -53.07
N LEU A 215 10.91 36.93 -52.31
CA LEU A 215 11.28 37.25 -50.93
C LEU A 215 12.24 38.45 -50.85
N GLN A 216 13.26 38.51 -51.71
CA GLN A 216 14.19 39.63 -51.81
C GLN A 216 13.49 40.92 -52.22
N GLN A 217 12.62 40.83 -53.23
CA GLN A 217 11.82 41.96 -53.69
C GLN A 217 10.86 42.45 -52.60
N GLY A 218 10.15 41.53 -51.92
CA GLY A 218 9.26 41.87 -50.82
C GLY A 218 9.97 42.52 -49.63
N LEU A 219 11.21 42.11 -49.31
CA LEU A 219 12.02 42.73 -48.27
C LEU A 219 12.51 44.13 -48.67
N ALA A 220 12.87 44.32 -49.95
CA ALA A 220 13.24 45.61 -50.51
C ALA A 220 12.05 46.58 -50.54
N ASP A 221 10.88 46.12 -50.98
CA ASP A 221 9.64 46.89 -51.00
C ASP A 221 9.18 47.28 -49.59
N ALA A 222 9.45 46.42 -48.60
CA ALA A 222 9.22 46.68 -47.19
C ALA A 222 10.28 47.59 -46.52
N HIS A 223 11.29 48.04 -47.29
CA HIS A 223 12.39 48.90 -46.82
C HIS A 223 13.21 48.26 -45.68
N VAL A 224 13.24 46.93 -45.64
CA VAL A 224 13.97 46.18 -44.61
C VAL A 224 15.43 46.07 -45.02
N VAL A 225 16.30 46.83 -44.34
CA VAL A 225 17.74 46.71 -44.54
C VAL A 225 18.24 45.45 -43.80
N VAL A 226 18.59 44.43 -44.58
CA VAL A 226 18.93 43.10 -44.09
C VAL A 226 20.16 43.09 -43.16
N SER A 227 21.06 44.07 -43.28
CA SER A 227 22.25 44.20 -42.44
C SER A 227 22.03 44.86 -41.07
N GLU A 228 20.89 45.53 -40.87
CA GLU A 228 20.58 46.23 -39.62
C GLU A 228 20.16 45.25 -38.49
N THR A 229 20.48 45.61 -37.25
CA THR A 229 20.09 44.80 -36.07
C THR A 229 18.57 44.86 -35.79
N SER A 230 17.90 45.93 -36.23
CA SER A 230 16.46 46.15 -36.11
C SER A 230 15.62 45.16 -36.93
N SER A 231 16.17 44.60 -38.02
CA SER A 231 15.48 43.68 -38.93
C SER A 231 15.63 42.20 -38.55
N GLN A 232 16.56 41.86 -37.66
CA GLN A 232 16.85 40.48 -37.26
C GLN A 232 15.63 39.72 -36.69
N PRO A 233 14.75 40.32 -35.85
CA PRO A 233 13.56 39.63 -35.35
C PRO A 233 12.56 39.22 -36.45
N LEU A 234 12.42 40.04 -37.49
CA LEU A 234 11.58 39.73 -38.65
C LEU A 234 12.18 38.59 -39.48
N LEU A 235 13.49 38.63 -39.70
CA LEU A 235 14.22 37.58 -40.42
C LEU A 235 14.17 36.23 -39.68
N LEU A 236 14.28 36.22 -38.34
CA LEU A 236 14.12 35.00 -37.52
C LEU A 236 12.71 34.43 -37.61
N ASN A 237 11.67 35.27 -37.64
CA ASN A 237 10.29 34.82 -37.84
C ASN A 237 10.09 34.21 -39.24
N LEU A 238 10.60 34.87 -40.28
CA LEU A 238 10.59 34.35 -41.65
C LEU A 238 11.39 33.04 -41.78
N LEU A 239 12.51 32.90 -41.05
CA LEU A 239 13.29 31.67 -40.99
C LEU A 239 12.48 30.54 -40.35
N GLN A 240 11.83 30.79 -39.21
CA GLN A 240 10.97 29.82 -38.55
C GLN A 240 9.82 29.36 -39.47
N ARG A 241 9.23 30.27 -40.25
CA ARG A 241 8.18 29.95 -41.23
C ARG A 241 8.73 29.19 -42.43
N SER A 242 9.94 29.52 -42.88
CA SER A 242 10.64 28.79 -43.95
C SER A 242 10.95 27.36 -43.52
N ILE A 243 11.33 27.14 -42.26
CA ILE A 243 11.51 25.81 -41.66
C ILE A 243 10.17 25.07 -41.61
N SER A 244 9.09 25.69 -41.13
CA SER A 244 7.77 25.06 -41.08
C SER A 244 7.18 24.74 -42.47
N SER A 245 7.49 25.55 -43.49
CA SER A 245 7.06 25.34 -44.89
C SER A 245 8.06 24.53 -45.72
N ARG A 246 9.20 24.13 -45.13
CA ARG A 246 10.24 23.29 -45.74
C ARG A 246 10.93 23.94 -46.97
N SER A 247 10.95 25.27 -47.00
CA SER A 247 11.47 26.07 -48.11
C SER A 247 13.00 26.20 -48.06
N ARG A 248 13.71 25.19 -48.57
CA ARG A 248 15.17 25.06 -48.51
C ARG A 248 15.92 26.28 -49.09
N ALA A 249 15.47 26.84 -50.20
CA ALA A 249 16.15 27.97 -50.84
C ALA A 249 15.99 29.26 -50.03
N CYS A 250 14.80 29.50 -49.47
CA CYS A 250 14.56 30.61 -48.56
C CYS A 250 15.35 30.46 -47.25
N ILE A 251 15.49 29.24 -46.71
CA ILE A 251 16.30 28.96 -45.51
C ILE A 251 17.77 29.35 -45.76
N THR A 252 18.37 28.90 -46.86
CA THR A 252 19.77 29.26 -47.19
C THR A 252 19.96 30.77 -47.31
N TYR A 253 19.05 31.46 -48.01
CA TYR A 253 19.12 32.91 -48.15
C TYR A 253 18.99 33.63 -46.80
N LEU A 254 18.03 33.24 -45.95
CA LEU A 254 17.81 33.88 -44.65
C LEU A 254 18.98 33.61 -43.69
N LEU A 255 19.53 32.40 -43.67
CA LEU A 255 20.68 32.06 -42.81
C LEU A 255 21.94 32.86 -43.16
N GLN A 256 22.17 33.21 -44.42
CA GLN A 256 23.32 34.06 -44.81
C GLN A 256 23.22 35.49 -44.25
N ASN A 257 22.00 35.92 -43.92
CA ASN A 257 21.65 37.29 -43.55
C ASN A 257 21.37 37.47 -42.05
N ILE A 258 21.22 36.37 -41.31
CA ILE A 258 20.96 36.35 -39.88
C ILE A 258 22.29 36.22 -39.12
N LYS A 259 22.49 37.02 -38.06
CA LYS A 259 23.76 37.01 -37.30
C LYS A 259 23.81 35.90 -36.25
N ASP A 260 22.75 35.77 -35.46
CA ASP A 260 22.57 34.75 -34.42
C ASP A 260 21.15 34.13 -34.51
N LEU A 261 20.97 32.94 -33.94
CA LEU A 261 19.68 32.23 -33.96
C LEU A 261 18.93 32.35 -32.63
N ASP A 262 19.35 33.26 -31.76
CA ASP A 262 18.74 33.47 -30.47
C ASP A 262 17.47 34.30 -30.64
N GLU A 263 16.34 33.79 -30.14
CA GLU A 263 15.04 34.45 -30.23
C GLU A 263 14.62 34.97 -28.85
N PRO A 264 15.01 36.20 -28.47
CA PRO A 264 14.65 36.78 -27.17
C PRO A 264 13.13 36.97 -27.01
N GLU A 265 12.42 37.06 -28.13
CA GLU A 265 10.96 37.19 -28.22
C GLU A 265 10.21 35.88 -27.90
N ASP A 266 10.90 34.73 -27.77
CA ASP A 266 10.27 33.47 -27.36
C ASP A 266 9.95 33.44 -25.85
N ILE A 267 8.71 33.06 -25.52
CA ILE A 267 8.23 32.96 -24.13
C ILE A 267 9.09 31.98 -23.33
N ASN A 268 9.57 30.92 -23.97
CA ASN A 268 10.40 29.90 -23.34
C ASN A 268 11.88 30.03 -23.69
N GLY A 269 12.29 31.10 -24.39
CA GLY A 269 13.68 31.30 -24.82
C GLY A 269 14.19 30.24 -25.81
N ARG A 270 13.28 29.62 -26.58
CA ARG A 270 13.62 28.56 -27.55
C ARG A 270 14.03 29.15 -28.89
N ASN A 271 15.17 28.69 -29.41
CA ASN A 271 15.59 28.97 -30.79
C ASN A 271 14.84 28.10 -31.82
N CYS A 272 15.15 28.32 -33.10
CA CYS A 272 14.54 27.59 -34.22
C CYS A 272 14.81 26.08 -34.19
N ILE A 273 15.96 25.62 -33.66
CA ILE A 273 16.33 24.20 -33.54
C ILE A 273 15.47 23.51 -32.48
N HIS A 274 15.30 24.11 -31.29
CA HIS A 274 14.40 23.60 -30.24
C HIS A 274 12.99 23.42 -30.78
N ARG A 275 12.47 24.44 -31.47
CA ARG A 275 11.11 24.41 -32.03
C ARG A 275 10.97 23.37 -33.13
N LEU A 276 11.98 23.19 -33.97
CA LEU A 276 12.00 22.15 -34.99
C LEU A 276 11.94 20.75 -34.35
N VAL A 277 12.78 20.46 -33.36
CA VAL A 277 12.77 19.17 -32.64
C VAL A 277 11.42 18.93 -31.94
N ILE A 278 10.85 19.94 -31.29
CA ILE A 278 9.53 19.86 -30.65
C ILE A 278 8.41 19.66 -31.68
N HIS A 279 8.51 20.31 -32.84
CA HIS A 279 7.54 20.16 -33.92
C HIS A 279 7.59 18.75 -34.54
N ILE A 280 8.79 18.20 -34.75
CA ILE A 280 8.99 16.79 -35.10
C ILE A 280 8.33 15.89 -34.04
N GLY A 281 8.55 16.22 -32.77
CA GLY A 281 7.88 15.64 -31.60
C GLY A 281 6.38 15.52 -31.81
N ARG A 282 5.71 16.68 -31.88
CA ARG A 282 4.25 16.78 -31.96
C ARG A 282 3.63 16.15 -33.21
N THR A 283 4.35 16.13 -34.33
CA THR A 283 3.83 15.60 -35.60
C THR A 283 3.97 14.08 -35.72
N LYS A 284 5.05 13.51 -35.17
CA LYS A 284 5.33 12.06 -35.24
C LYS A 284 4.89 11.28 -33.99
N SER A 285 4.67 11.95 -32.86
CA SER A 285 4.14 11.33 -31.64
C SER A 285 2.61 11.28 -31.56
N ALA A 286 1.89 11.76 -32.58
CA ALA A 286 0.43 11.67 -32.66
C ALA A 286 0.05 10.29 -33.22
N PRO A 287 -0.75 9.46 -32.51
CA PRO A 287 -1.07 8.12 -32.97
C PRO A 287 -1.98 8.17 -34.20
N THR A 288 -1.52 7.58 -35.31
CA THR A 288 -2.38 7.18 -36.42
C THR A 288 -3.01 5.83 -36.08
N ASN A 289 -4.29 5.85 -35.69
CA ASN A 289 -5.24 4.72 -35.67
C ASN A 289 -4.67 3.31 -35.45
N GLU A 290 -4.75 2.80 -34.21
CA GLU A 290 -5.38 1.52 -33.87
C GLU A 290 -5.35 1.30 -32.34
N ASP A 291 -6.36 0.61 -31.83
CA ASP A 291 -6.73 0.46 -30.42
C ASP A 291 -5.56 0.20 -29.45
N SER A 292 -5.34 1.10 -28.48
CA SER A 292 -4.71 0.80 -27.19
C SER A 292 -4.71 1.99 -26.23
N ASN A 293 -5.11 1.73 -24.98
CA ASN A 293 -5.01 2.61 -23.82
C ASN A 293 -3.54 2.93 -23.48
N THR A 294 -2.92 3.81 -24.27
CA THR A 294 -1.57 4.30 -24.00
C THR A 294 -1.61 5.82 -23.88
N TYR A 295 -1.75 6.29 -22.65
CA TYR A 295 -1.65 7.70 -22.31
C TYR A 295 -0.21 8.19 -22.47
N PRO A 296 0.05 9.26 -23.25
CA PRO A 296 1.35 9.92 -23.28
C PRO A 296 1.52 10.75 -21.99
N VAL A 297 2.65 10.60 -21.30
CA VAL A 297 2.99 11.35 -20.06
C VAL A 297 4.47 11.75 -20.14
N PRO A 298 4.99 12.80 -19.47
CA PRO A 298 4.48 14.15 -19.24
C PRO A 298 5.43 15.20 -19.88
N VAL A 299 4.87 16.27 -20.43
CA VAL A 299 5.52 17.58 -20.44
C VAL A 299 4.57 18.45 -19.62
N GLY A 300 5.08 19.17 -18.62
CA GLY A 300 4.27 20.07 -17.81
C GLY A 300 3.40 20.99 -18.66
N THR A 301 2.26 21.34 -18.09
CA THR A 301 1.14 22.13 -18.66
C THR A 301 0.15 21.32 -19.51
N HIS A 302 -0.82 20.76 -18.78
CA HIS A 302 -2.22 20.61 -19.14
C HIS A 302 -2.67 21.58 -20.24
N PHE A 303 -3.38 21.06 -21.24
CA PHE A 303 -4.55 21.68 -21.90
C PHE A 303 -4.86 20.88 -23.18
N ASN A 304 -5.03 19.56 -23.09
CA ASN A 304 -5.63 18.81 -24.22
C ASN A 304 -6.38 17.53 -23.85
N ASN A 305 -6.54 17.19 -22.57
CA ASN A 305 -7.52 16.19 -22.15
C ASN A 305 -8.77 16.92 -21.67
N ARG A 306 -9.93 16.63 -22.28
CA ARG A 306 -11.26 17.14 -21.86
C ARG A 306 -11.69 16.67 -20.45
N HIS A 307 -10.85 15.88 -19.79
CA HIS A 307 -11.09 15.27 -18.49
C HIS A 307 -9.82 15.37 -17.63
N LEU A 308 -9.96 15.74 -16.34
CA LEU A 308 -8.89 15.63 -15.35
C LEU A 308 -8.70 14.15 -14.96
N GLN A 309 -7.46 13.67 -15.00
CA GLN A 309 -7.08 12.44 -14.28
C GLN A 309 -6.55 12.84 -12.90
N PRO A 310 -7.18 12.40 -11.80
CA PRO A 310 -6.66 12.66 -10.46
C PRO A 310 -5.36 11.89 -10.19
N ALA A 311 -4.62 12.33 -9.16
CA ALA A 311 -3.42 11.64 -8.69
C ALA A 311 -3.76 10.19 -8.30
N VAL A 312 -3.40 9.24 -9.17
CA VAL A 312 -3.64 7.81 -8.97
C VAL A 312 -2.73 7.30 -7.84
N SER A 313 -3.18 6.24 -7.14
CA SER A 313 -2.39 5.55 -6.12
C SER A 313 -1.03 5.11 -6.69
N SER A 314 -0.03 5.02 -5.83
CA SER A 314 1.38 4.73 -6.15
C SER A 314 1.64 3.36 -6.80
N ALA A 315 0.61 2.62 -7.22
CA ALA A 315 0.74 1.55 -8.19
C ALA A 315 1.01 2.19 -9.56
N VAL A 316 2.29 2.57 -9.77
CA VAL A 316 2.79 3.08 -11.04
C VAL A 316 2.32 2.11 -12.13
N GLN A 317 1.35 2.53 -12.95
CA GLN A 317 1.13 1.87 -14.21
C GLN A 317 2.47 1.93 -14.94
N VAL A 318 3.08 0.76 -15.11
CA VAL A 318 4.31 0.60 -15.86
C VAL A 318 4.03 1.18 -17.24
N LYS A 319 4.59 2.36 -17.53
CA LYS A 319 4.66 2.84 -18.91
C LYS A 319 5.34 1.72 -19.68
N GLU A 320 4.67 1.15 -20.67
CA GLU A 320 5.32 0.11 -21.46
C GLU A 320 6.60 0.68 -22.10
N ILE A 321 7.67 -0.11 -22.07
CA ILE A 321 8.91 0.23 -22.79
C ILE A 321 8.54 0.52 -24.25
N ASN A 322 9.04 1.62 -24.79
CA ASN A 322 8.74 2.01 -26.15
C ASN A 322 9.44 1.05 -27.14
N LYS A 323 8.74 0.00 -27.56
CA LYS A 323 9.27 -1.02 -28.51
C LYS A 323 9.37 -0.52 -29.95
N TYR A 324 8.81 0.66 -30.27
CA TYR A 324 8.70 1.19 -31.64
C TYR A 324 9.64 2.36 -31.93
N GLU A 325 10.64 2.61 -31.08
CA GLU A 325 11.60 3.71 -31.25
C GLU A 325 12.25 3.77 -32.65
N SER A 326 12.60 2.60 -33.23
CA SER A 326 13.21 2.53 -34.56
C SER A 326 12.26 2.88 -35.71
N ALA A 327 10.94 2.87 -35.47
CA ALA A 327 9.91 3.17 -36.45
C ALA A 327 9.44 4.64 -36.42
N LEU A 328 9.83 5.41 -35.39
CA LEU A 328 9.37 6.80 -35.24
C LEU A 328 9.94 7.74 -36.32
N LEU A 329 11.25 7.68 -36.54
CA LEU A 329 11.98 8.48 -37.54
C LEU A 329 13.16 7.69 -38.12
N SER A 330 13.28 7.74 -39.45
CA SER A 330 14.38 7.24 -40.25
C SER A 330 15.26 8.40 -40.76
N LYS A 331 16.46 8.11 -41.27
CA LYS A 331 17.30 9.12 -41.94
C LYS A 331 16.64 9.69 -43.20
N ASP A 332 15.76 8.92 -43.83
CA ASP A 332 15.08 9.30 -45.07
C ASP A 332 13.85 10.18 -44.82
N ASP A 333 13.44 10.36 -43.57
CA ASP A 333 12.33 11.26 -43.23
C ASP A 333 12.67 12.71 -43.56
N GLU A 334 11.74 13.37 -44.26
CA GLU A 334 11.89 14.74 -44.76
C GLU A 334 12.21 15.75 -43.65
N ALA A 335 11.69 15.52 -42.43
CA ALA A 335 11.96 16.39 -41.29
C ALA A 335 13.38 16.22 -40.71
N VAL A 336 13.95 15.00 -40.80
CA VAL A 336 15.35 14.72 -40.42
C VAL A 336 16.30 15.32 -41.44
N GLN A 337 16.00 15.15 -42.74
CA GLN A 337 16.77 15.78 -43.81
C GLN A 337 16.73 17.32 -43.73
N LEU A 338 15.60 17.90 -43.31
CA LEU A 338 15.49 19.34 -43.10
C LEU A 338 16.39 19.81 -41.94
N LEU A 339 16.47 19.02 -40.85
CA LEU A 339 17.36 19.30 -39.73
C LEU A 339 18.84 19.22 -40.17
N GLU A 340 19.22 18.20 -40.92
CA GLU A 340 20.58 18.08 -41.48
C GLU A 340 20.91 19.23 -42.44
N PHE A 341 19.97 19.56 -43.34
CA PHE A 341 20.11 20.68 -44.26
C PHE A 341 20.29 22.01 -43.52
N LEU A 342 19.53 22.23 -42.43
CA LEU A 342 19.71 23.41 -41.58
C LEU A 342 21.14 23.44 -41.03
N PHE A 343 21.64 22.34 -40.49
CA PHE A 343 22.99 22.26 -39.93
C PHE A 343 24.11 22.49 -40.95
N ASP A 344 23.95 22.03 -42.19
CA ASP A 344 24.93 22.22 -43.26
C ASP A 344 25.04 23.68 -43.74
N ASN A 345 23.97 24.47 -43.57
CA ASN A 345 23.92 25.86 -44.04
C ASN A 345 24.21 26.90 -42.93
N MET A 346 24.53 26.49 -41.70
CA MET A 346 24.83 27.41 -40.60
C MET A 346 26.27 27.93 -40.63
N SER A 347 26.43 29.24 -40.40
CA SER A 347 27.73 29.90 -40.22
C SER A 347 28.34 29.62 -38.83
N GLU A 348 29.65 29.85 -38.66
CA GLU A 348 30.35 29.54 -37.40
C GLU A 348 29.74 30.25 -36.16
N ASN A 349 29.27 31.48 -36.33
CA ASN A 349 28.63 32.25 -35.26
C ASN A 349 27.25 31.68 -34.86
N GLN A 350 26.53 31.08 -35.81
CA GLN A 350 25.19 30.52 -35.58
C GLN A 350 25.24 29.14 -34.91
N ARG A 351 26.35 28.39 -35.08
CA ARG A 351 26.50 27.05 -34.50
C ARG A 351 26.35 27.05 -32.98
N VAL A 352 26.64 28.17 -32.30
CA VAL A 352 26.51 28.30 -30.83
C VAL A 352 25.06 28.02 -30.37
N ALA A 353 24.08 28.27 -31.23
CA ALA A 353 22.66 28.05 -30.93
C ALA A 353 22.31 26.59 -30.56
N LEU A 354 23.09 25.61 -31.00
CA LEU A 354 22.86 24.21 -30.62
C LEU A 354 23.20 23.94 -29.14
N LYS A 355 24.10 24.75 -28.55
CA LYS A 355 24.51 24.69 -27.15
C LYS A 355 23.77 25.72 -26.25
N THR A 356 23.01 26.65 -26.83
CA THR A 356 22.25 27.64 -26.05
C THR A 356 21.07 26.96 -25.32
N PRO A 357 20.98 27.06 -23.98
CA PRO A 357 19.85 26.50 -23.23
C PRO A 357 18.61 27.41 -23.31
N ASP A 358 17.42 26.80 -23.25
CA ASP A 358 16.16 27.52 -23.12
C ASP A 358 15.92 28.01 -21.66
N THR A 359 14.76 28.61 -21.39
CA THR A 359 14.41 29.10 -20.03
C THR A 359 14.35 28.02 -18.96
N LEU A 360 14.16 26.76 -19.35
CA LEU A 360 14.21 25.60 -18.46
C LEU A 360 15.62 25.05 -18.31
N GLY A 361 16.62 25.60 -19.00
CA GLY A 361 17.97 25.04 -19.03
C GLY A 361 18.11 23.86 -19.99
N ARG A 362 17.15 23.64 -20.89
CA ARG A 362 17.14 22.49 -21.81
C ARG A 362 17.76 22.85 -23.15
N LEU A 363 18.50 21.90 -23.71
CA LEU A 363 19.06 21.93 -25.05
C LEU A 363 18.11 21.23 -26.04
N PRO A 364 18.32 21.36 -27.37
CA PRO A 364 17.56 20.59 -28.34
C PRO A 364 17.72 19.07 -28.13
N LEU A 365 18.88 18.64 -27.62
CA LEU A 365 19.16 17.25 -27.27
C LEU A 365 18.26 16.71 -26.14
N HIS A 366 17.91 17.53 -25.14
CA HIS A 366 16.99 17.13 -24.06
C HIS A 366 15.60 16.78 -24.62
N TYR A 367 15.10 17.60 -25.55
CA TYR A 367 13.80 17.36 -26.18
C TYR A 367 13.83 16.11 -27.07
N ALA A 368 14.89 15.93 -27.88
CA ALA A 368 15.05 14.74 -28.69
C ALA A 368 15.09 13.45 -27.84
N ALA A 369 15.80 13.49 -26.70
CA ALA A 369 15.87 12.38 -25.75
C ALA A 369 14.54 12.10 -25.05
N GLN A 370 13.79 13.16 -24.70
CA GLN A 370 12.46 13.06 -24.09
C GLN A 370 11.45 12.35 -25.02
N PHE A 371 11.50 12.65 -26.32
CA PHE A 371 10.60 12.04 -27.32
C PHE A 371 11.07 10.66 -27.81
N GLY A 372 12.30 10.24 -27.50
CA GLY A 372 12.83 8.94 -27.94
C GLY A 372 13.29 8.91 -29.40
N PHE A 373 13.76 10.05 -29.94
CA PHE A 373 14.18 10.14 -31.34
C PHE A 373 15.65 9.79 -31.53
N VAL A 374 15.93 8.49 -31.67
CA VAL A 374 17.28 7.93 -31.81
C VAL A 374 18.10 8.64 -32.89
N VAL A 375 17.56 8.75 -34.11
CA VAL A 375 18.27 9.35 -35.26
C VAL A 375 18.56 10.83 -35.04
N VAL A 376 17.60 11.58 -34.48
CA VAL A 376 17.76 13.01 -34.20
C VAL A 376 18.80 13.24 -33.11
N CYS A 377 18.80 12.42 -32.04
CA CYS A 377 19.84 12.45 -31.02
C CYS A 377 21.23 12.20 -31.62
N GLN A 378 21.38 11.18 -32.48
CA GLN A 378 22.64 10.86 -33.15
C GLN A 378 23.16 12.01 -34.03
N ILE A 379 22.29 12.63 -34.83
CA ILE A 379 22.65 13.75 -35.71
C ILE A 379 23.08 14.96 -34.87
N ILE A 380 22.31 15.31 -33.83
CA ILE A 380 22.65 16.43 -32.93
C ILE A 380 24.01 16.18 -32.28
N MET A 381 24.23 14.99 -31.69
CA MET A 381 25.51 14.64 -31.07
C MET A 381 26.67 14.71 -32.08
N ALA A 382 26.51 14.14 -33.27
CA ALA A 382 27.54 14.17 -34.31
C ALA A 382 27.93 15.60 -34.73
N ARG A 383 26.97 16.52 -34.84
CA ARG A 383 27.25 17.93 -35.17
C ARG A 383 27.87 18.68 -34.00
N MET A 384 27.42 18.43 -32.77
CA MET A 384 28.06 19.01 -31.58
C MET A 384 29.52 18.57 -31.46
N GLN A 385 29.83 17.31 -31.80
CA GLN A 385 31.21 16.80 -31.84
C GLN A 385 32.04 17.48 -32.94
N GLN A 386 31.51 17.58 -34.16
CA GLN A 386 32.19 18.26 -35.28
C GLN A 386 32.49 19.74 -35.00
N TRP A 387 31.61 20.43 -34.26
CA TRP A 387 31.77 21.84 -33.92
C TRP A 387 32.48 22.09 -32.59
N ASN A 388 33.02 21.03 -31.96
CA ASN A 388 33.71 21.09 -30.68
C ASN A 388 32.85 21.71 -29.54
N GLN A 389 31.56 21.40 -29.54
CA GLN A 389 30.54 21.85 -28.57
C GLN A 389 30.09 20.75 -27.62
N PHE A 390 30.58 19.52 -27.80
CA PHE A 390 30.21 18.33 -27.05
C PHE A 390 31.30 17.96 -26.02
N ASP A 391 31.41 18.75 -24.94
CA ASP A 391 32.32 18.43 -23.84
C ASP A 391 31.64 17.48 -22.85
N VAL A 392 32.12 16.24 -22.80
CA VAL A 392 31.55 15.13 -22.00
C VAL A 392 32.63 14.43 -21.19
N LYS A 393 33.66 15.18 -20.76
CA LYS A 393 34.74 14.65 -19.92
C LYS A 393 34.22 14.08 -18.61
N ASP A 394 33.20 14.70 -18.03
CA ASP A 394 32.59 14.30 -16.76
C ASP A 394 31.30 13.46 -16.92
N GLY A 395 30.91 13.13 -18.17
CA GLY A 395 29.69 12.38 -18.50
C GLY A 395 28.51 13.25 -18.99
N ILE A 396 27.60 12.69 -19.79
CA ILE A 396 26.43 13.39 -20.39
C ILE A 396 25.32 13.67 -19.36
N ASP A 397 25.54 13.21 -18.13
CA ASP A 397 24.69 13.39 -16.96
C ASP A 397 25.34 14.25 -15.86
N ALA A 398 26.52 14.79 -16.13
CA ALA A 398 27.20 15.76 -15.28
C ALA A 398 26.39 17.06 -15.12
N PRO A 399 26.65 17.86 -14.06
CA PRO A 399 25.87 19.06 -13.74
C PRO A 399 25.75 20.07 -14.90
N GLU A 400 26.72 20.14 -15.80
CA GLU A 400 26.71 21.02 -16.97
C GLU A 400 25.69 20.63 -18.05
N TRP A 401 25.24 19.37 -18.06
CA TRP A 401 24.21 18.86 -18.97
C TRP A 401 22.81 18.84 -18.34
N GLN A 402 22.69 19.21 -17.07
CA GLN A 402 21.43 19.19 -16.34
C GLN A 402 20.62 20.44 -16.59
N ASP A 403 19.30 20.27 -16.77
CA ASP A 403 18.35 21.37 -16.84
C ASP A 403 18.10 21.99 -15.45
N SER A 404 17.21 22.98 -15.37
CA SER A 404 16.88 23.66 -14.11
C SER A 404 16.29 22.73 -13.03
N ASP A 405 15.76 21.57 -13.43
CA ASP A 405 15.23 20.55 -12.55
C ASP A 405 16.29 19.49 -12.17
N GLY A 406 17.50 19.61 -12.73
CA GLY A 406 18.60 18.69 -12.50
C GLY A 406 18.56 17.45 -13.39
N TYR A 407 17.83 17.46 -14.53
CA TYR A 407 17.74 16.35 -15.47
C TYR A 407 18.59 16.59 -16.71
N ALA A 408 19.47 15.63 -17.00
CA ALA A 408 20.22 15.60 -18.25
C ALA A 408 19.46 14.83 -19.35
N PRO A 409 19.87 14.89 -20.63
CA PRO A 409 19.19 14.16 -21.71
C PRO A 409 19.04 12.66 -21.44
N LEU A 410 20.06 12.04 -20.83
CA LEU A 410 20.03 10.63 -20.41
C LEU A 410 18.92 10.34 -19.38
N HIS A 411 18.65 11.26 -18.45
CA HIS A 411 17.58 11.08 -17.47
C HIS A 411 16.21 11.09 -18.17
N LEU A 412 16.01 12.00 -19.12
CA LEU A 412 14.74 12.17 -19.85
C LEU A 412 14.45 10.96 -20.76
N SER A 413 15.46 10.36 -21.38
CA SER A 413 15.27 9.14 -22.18
C SER A 413 14.83 7.96 -21.30
N VAL A 414 15.40 7.83 -20.10
CA VAL A 414 15.03 6.78 -19.14
C VAL A 414 13.63 7.01 -18.57
N ILE A 415 13.28 8.24 -18.19
CA ILE A 415 11.92 8.61 -17.74
C ILE A 415 10.88 8.34 -18.84
N GLY A 416 11.27 8.56 -20.10
CA GLY A 416 10.46 8.27 -21.28
C GLY A 416 10.31 6.79 -21.60
N GLY A 417 11.15 5.91 -21.03
CA GLY A 417 11.14 4.47 -21.33
C GLY A 417 11.74 4.14 -22.70
N HIS A 418 12.75 4.89 -23.15
CA HIS A 418 13.35 4.80 -24.48
C HIS A 418 14.73 4.10 -24.46
N PRO A 419 14.80 2.75 -24.52
CA PRO A 419 16.07 2.02 -24.55
C PRO A 419 17.02 2.37 -25.69
N LEU A 420 16.57 2.49 -26.94
CA LEU A 420 17.49 2.72 -28.07
C LEU A 420 18.10 4.12 -28.00
N THR A 421 17.30 5.10 -27.60
CA THR A 421 17.74 6.47 -27.38
C THR A 421 18.75 6.55 -26.23
N THR A 422 18.48 5.81 -25.14
CA THR A 422 19.42 5.68 -24.02
C THR A 422 20.74 5.06 -24.48
N GLN A 423 20.69 4.00 -25.29
CA GLN A 423 21.88 3.38 -25.87
C GLN A 423 22.68 4.36 -26.75
N ALA A 424 22.00 5.13 -27.60
CA ALA A 424 22.65 6.11 -28.46
C ALA A 424 23.35 7.22 -27.68
N LEU A 425 22.72 7.72 -26.61
CA LEU A 425 23.32 8.73 -25.72
C LEU A 425 24.56 8.18 -25.02
N LEU A 426 24.51 6.95 -24.51
CA LEU A 426 25.66 6.27 -23.88
C LEU A 426 26.80 6.04 -24.88
N GLN A 427 26.50 5.61 -26.10
CA GLN A 427 27.51 5.45 -27.16
C GLN A 427 28.13 6.78 -27.60
N GLY A 428 27.33 7.85 -27.64
CA GLY A 428 27.78 9.20 -28.01
C GLY A 428 28.90 9.74 -27.14
N GLU A 429 29.01 9.27 -25.90
CA GLU A 429 30.09 9.66 -24.98
C GLU A 429 31.45 9.09 -25.38
N VAL A 430 31.51 7.99 -26.12
CA VAL A 430 32.75 7.23 -26.39
C VAL A 430 33.55 7.82 -27.58
N TRP A 431 33.15 8.97 -28.12
CA TRP A 431 33.66 9.51 -29.39
C TRP A 431 35.16 9.89 -29.42
N GLU A 432 35.77 10.29 -28.30
CA GLU A 432 37.22 10.61 -28.20
C GLU A 432 38.13 9.40 -27.90
N GLY A 433 37.64 8.16 -27.96
CA GLY A 433 38.49 6.96 -27.99
C GLY A 433 39.16 6.54 -26.67
N SER A 434 39.09 7.31 -25.58
CA SER A 434 39.51 6.83 -24.25
C SER A 434 38.38 6.04 -23.59
N SER A 435 38.40 4.71 -23.79
CA SER A 435 37.35 3.79 -23.32
C SER A 435 37.57 3.29 -21.88
N GLU A 436 38.80 3.32 -21.35
CA GLU A 436 39.10 2.62 -20.09
C GLU A 436 38.78 3.46 -18.83
N ALA A 437 38.79 4.79 -18.90
CA ALA A 437 38.57 5.68 -17.73
C ALA A 437 37.12 6.15 -17.52
N LYS A 438 36.21 5.90 -18.47
CA LYS A 438 34.83 6.42 -18.47
C LYS A 438 33.83 5.73 -17.51
N PRO A 439 33.84 4.40 -17.33
CA PRO A 439 33.01 3.80 -16.28
C PRO A 439 33.41 4.31 -14.89
N GLU A 440 34.68 4.62 -14.65
CA GLU A 440 35.16 5.22 -13.39
C GLU A 440 34.61 6.64 -13.17
N ILE A 441 34.50 7.45 -14.24
CA ILE A 441 33.92 8.79 -14.17
C ILE A 441 32.43 8.73 -13.77
N ARG A 442 31.65 7.84 -14.40
CA ARG A 442 30.22 7.64 -14.09
C ARG A 442 29.97 7.13 -12.67
N MET A 443 30.96 6.51 -12.04
CA MET A 443 30.86 6.11 -10.63
C MET A 443 30.85 7.32 -9.67
N THR A 444 31.45 8.44 -10.06
CA THR A 444 31.58 9.64 -9.23
C THR A 444 30.37 10.58 -9.33
N VAL A 445 29.60 10.49 -10.42
CA VAL A 445 28.44 11.36 -10.66
C VAL A 445 27.22 10.83 -9.90
N ALA A 446 26.88 11.51 -8.79
CA ALA A 446 25.79 11.12 -7.90
C ALA A 446 24.42 11.02 -8.62
N LYS A 447 24.18 11.78 -9.68
CA LYS A 447 22.91 11.76 -10.41
C LYS A 447 22.76 10.55 -11.35
N SER A 448 23.87 9.94 -11.80
CA SER A 448 23.85 8.71 -12.59
C SER A 448 23.21 7.56 -11.82
N GLY A 449 23.54 7.41 -10.53
CA GLY A 449 22.92 6.42 -9.66
C GLY A 449 21.41 6.65 -9.46
N ALA A 450 20.96 7.91 -9.47
CA ALA A 450 19.53 8.24 -9.41
C ALA A 450 18.78 7.78 -10.67
N VAL A 451 19.40 7.84 -11.86
CA VAL A 451 18.82 7.31 -13.10
C VAL A 451 18.60 5.80 -13.02
N LEU A 452 19.58 5.07 -12.47
CA LEU A 452 19.46 3.62 -12.27
C LEU A 452 18.30 3.28 -11.33
N ALA A 453 18.17 4.02 -10.22
CA ALA A 453 17.04 3.84 -9.29
C ALA A 453 15.69 4.15 -9.97
N LEU A 454 15.60 5.18 -10.81
CA LEU A 454 14.39 5.50 -11.59
C LEU A 454 14.04 4.41 -12.61
N ALA A 455 15.03 3.91 -13.36
CA ALA A 455 14.83 2.81 -14.31
C ALA A 455 14.35 1.54 -13.61
N THR A 456 14.93 1.25 -12.44
CA THR A 456 14.56 0.11 -11.59
C THR A 456 13.14 0.26 -11.05
N LYS A 457 12.78 1.48 -10.61
CA LYS A 457 11.42 1.78 -10.12
C LYS A 457 10.36 1.56 -11.20
N SER A 458 10.66 1.86 -12.46
CA SER A 458 9.75 1.65 -13.60
C SER A 458 9.84 0.27 -14.24
N ASN A 459 10.62 -0.66 -13.66
CA ASN A 459 10.87 -2.01 -14.19
C ASN A 459 11.43 -2.07 -15.62
N TYR A 460 12.27 -1.09 -16.00
CA TYR A 460 12.89 -1.06 -17.33
C TYR A 460 14.16 -1.92 -17.37
N THR A 461 14.01 -3.24 -17.30
CA THR A 461 15.11 -4.22 -17.21
C THR A 461 16.21 -4.01 -18.25
N VAL A 462 15.84 -3.73 -19.51
CA VAL A 462 16.79 -3.47 -20.61
C VAL A 462 17.61 -2.20 -20.35
N ILE A 463 16.97 -1.14 -19.87
CA ILE A 463 17.62 0.13 -19.53
C ILE A 463 18.52 -0.04 -18.30
N VAL A 464 18.04 -0.75 -17.28
CA VAL A 464 18.84 -1.10 -16.09
C VAL A 464 20.11 -1.82 -16.50
N LYS A 465 20.01 -2.83 -17.38
CA LYS A 465 21.18 -3.55 -17.91
C LYS A 465 22.16 -2.64 -18.63
N MET A 466 21.67 -1.78 -19.52
CA MET A 466 22.54 -0.83 -20.24
C MET A 466 23.26 0.15 -19.30
N LEU A 467 22.58 0.65 -18.27
CA LEU A 467 23.16 1.56 -17.29
C LEU A 467 24.22 0.87 -16.41
N VAL A 468 23.95 -0.37 -15.99
CA VAL A 468 24.91 -1.20 -15.24
C VAL A 468 26.13 -1.52 -16.10
N ASP A 469 25.94 -1.93 -17.36
CA ASP A 469 27.01 -2.19 -18.33
C ASP A 469 27.79 -0.92 -18.71
N ALA A 470 27.19 0.27 -18.57
CA ALA A 470 27.83 1.56 -18.76
C ALA A 470 28.64 2.06 -17.54
N GLY A 471 28.68 1.29 -16.45
CA GLY A 471 29.46 1.64 -15.25
C GLY A 471 28.77 2.63 -14.29
N VAL A 472 27.45 2.78 -14.35
CA VAL A 472 26.70 3.55 -13.34
C VAL A 472 26.89 2.91 -11.96
N ASN A 473 27.13 3.73 -10.93
CA ASN A 473 27.33 3.24 -9.56
C ASN A 473 26.08 2.52 -9.03
N VAL A 474 26.16 1.19 -8.93
CA VAL A 474 25.06 0.33 -8.44
C VAL A 474 24.78 0.50 -6.94
N ASN A 475 25.79 0.97 -6.21
CA ASN A 475 25.77 1.19 -4.75
C ASN A 475 25.45 2.64 -4.38
N TRP A 476 25.07 3.47 -5.35
CA TRP A 476 24.63 4.83 -5.07
C TRP A 476 23.40 4.82 -4.17
N THR A 477 23.43 5.68 -3.15
CA THR A 477 22.31 5.87 -2.22
C THR A 477 21.68 7.23 -2.40
N ASP A 478 20.36 7.28 -2.34
CA ASP A 478 19.62 8.53 -2.37
C ASP A 478 19.66 9.29 -1.01
N LYS A 479 18.75 10.27 -0.85
CA LYS A 479 18.65 11.04 0.40
C LYS A 479 18.20 10.18 1.58
N THR A 480 17.36 9.16 1.37
CA THR A 480 16.90 8.23 2.42
C THR A 480 17.91 7.12 2.70
N GLY A 481 18.92 6.96 1.85
CA GLY A 481 19.92 5.91 1.97
C GLY A 481 19.57 4.65 1.17
N GLU A 482 18.57 4.71 0.31
CA GLU A 482 18.14 3.59 -0.51
C GLU A 482 18.97 3.49 -1.80
N THR A 483 19.34 2.27 -2.15
CA THR A 483 20.02 1.92 -3.41
C THR A 483 19.01 1.44 -4.46
N ALA A 484 19.45 1.28 -5.72
CA ALA A 484 18.62 0.64 -6.75
C ALA A 484 18.15 -0.77 -6.33
N LEU A 485 18.96 -1.50 -5.56
CA LEU A 485 18.59 -2.83 -5.06
C LEU A 485 17.48 -2.77 -4.00
N HIS A 486 17.43 -1.72 -3.16
CA HIS A 486 16.29 -1.48 -2.26
C HIS A 486 15.01 -1.23 -3.06
N VAL A 487 15.10 -0.46 -4.14
CA VAL A 487 13.97 -0.19 -5.03
C VAL A 487 13.49 -1.49 -5.68
N ALA A 488 14.40 -2.32 -6.21
CA ALA A 488 14.05 -3.61 -6.80
C ALA A 488 13.38 -4.55 -5.78
N ALA A 489 13.91 -4.61 -4.56
CA ALA A 489 13.34 -5.38 -3.46
C ALA A 489 11.92 -4.93 -3.08
N ARG A 490 11.71 -3.61 -2.99
CA ARG A 490 10.43 -2.99 -2.59
C ARG A 490 9.30 -3.27 -3.59
N PHE A 491 9.60 -3.23 -4.87
CA PHE A 491 8.61 -3.46 -5.94
C PHE A 491 8.60 -4.90 -6.46
N GLY A 492 9.47 -5.78 -5.94
CA GLY A 492 9.57 -7.17 -6.39
C GLY A 492 10.09 -7.33 -7.82
N HIS A 493 10.88 -6.39 -8.33
CA HIS A 493 11.45 -6.43 -9.68
C HIS A 493 12.70 -7.31 -9.71
N ASP A 494 12.47 -8.62 -9.70
CA ASP A 494 13.49 -9.68 -9.63
C ASP A 494 14.49 -9.66 -10.80
N GLU A 495 14.05 -9.45 -12.02
CA GLU A 495 14.96 -9.35 -13.18
C GLU A 495 15.87 -8.11 -13.09
N CYS A 496 15.37 -6.98 -12.58
CA CYS A 496 16.22 -5.81 -12.32
C CYS A 496 17.24 -6.09 -11.20
N ALA A 497 16.81 -6.76 -10.12
CA ALA A 497 17.69 -7.17 -9.03
C ALA A 497 18.79 -8.11 -9.54
N ARG A 498 18.45 -9.10 -10.39
CA ARG A 498 19.41 -10.03 -10.98
C ARG A 498 20.47 -9.29 -11.79
N VAL A 499 20.05 -8.38 -12.68
CA VAL A 499 20.98 -7.59 -13.50
C VAL A 499 21.95 -6.76 -12.64
N ILE A 500 21.47 -6.17 -11.54
CA ILE A 500 22.30 -5.38 -10.63
C ILE A 500 23.30 -6.26 -9.88
N LEU A 501 22.86 -7.44 -9.41
CA LEU A 501 23.69 -8.38 -8.63
C LEU A 501 24.73 -9.11 -9.48
N GLU A 502 24.40 -9.45 -10.73
CA GLU A 502 25.29 -10.16 -11.68
C GLU A 502 26.21 -9.21 -12.49
N SER A 503 26.27 -7.93 -12.12
CA SER A 503 27.12 -6.95 -12.78
C SER A 503 28.59 -7.39 -12.77
N LYS A 504 29.21 -7.42 -13.96
CA LYS A 504 30.62 -7.79 -14.11
C LYS A 504 31.58 -6.65 -13.77
N LEU A 505 31.11 -5.41 -13.86
CA LEU A 505 31.92 -4.20 -13.65
C LEU A 505 32.02 -3.82 -12.18
N GLN A 506 30.96 -4.05 -11.40
CA GLN A 506 30.86 -3.62 -10.00
C GLN A 506 30.16 -4.68 -9.18
N LYS A 507 30.70 -4.96 -7.99
CA LYS A 507 30.00 -5.80 -7.02
C LYS A 507 28.95 -4.95 -6.29
N ALA A 508 27.68 -5.33 -6.43
CA ALA A 508 26.61 -4.75 -5.64
C ALA A 508 26.81 -5.10 -4.15
N ASP A 509 26.77 -4.09 -3.29
CA ASP A 509 26.83 -4.26 -1.84
C ASP A 509 25.42 -4.46 -1.30
N VAL A 510 25.12 -5.72 -0.98
CA VAL A 510 23.84 -6.17 -0.42
C VAL A 510 23.65 -5.78 1.04
N GLU A 511 24.66 -5.19 1.68
CA GLU A 511 24.69 -4.86 3.11
C GLU A 511 24.49 -3.36 3.41
N ILE A 512 24.38 -2.53 2.38
CA ILE A 512 24.05 -1.11 2.52
C ILE A 512 22.69 -0.98 3.19
N ALA A 513 22.65 -0.23 4.28
CA ALA A 513 21.45 0.00 5.07
C ALA A 513 20.89 1.40 4.84
N GLU A 514 19.57 1.51 4.69
CA GLU A 514 18.90 2.81 4.62
C GLU A 514 18.94 3.56 5.97
N LYS A 515 18.69 4.88 5.97
CA LYS A 515 19.02 5.73 7.13
C LYS A 515 17.98 5.72 8.26
N SER A 516 16.76 5.28 8.01
CA SER A 516 15.61 5.43 8.92
C SER A 516 15.54 4.30 9.94
N TYR A 517 15.70 3.07 9.49
CA TYR A 517 15.59 1.83 10.26
C TYR A 517 16.82 0.94 10.13
N ALA A 518 17.83 1.35 9.35
CA ALA A 518 18.97 0.51 8.99
C ALA A 518 18.56 -0.78 8.25
N TRP A 519 17.50 -0.72 7.44
CA TRP A 519 17.09 -1.85 6.60
C TRP A 519 18.04 -2.06 5.43
N THR A 520 18.49 -3.30 5.24
CA THR A 520 19.19 -3.73 4.03
C THR A 520 18.16 -4.09 2.94
N PRO A 521 18.58 -4.29 1.67
CA PRO A 521 17.69 -4.80 0.62
C PRO A 521 16.97 -6.10 1.01
N LEU A 522 17.62 -6.97 1.81
CA LEU A 522 17.02 -8.20 2.32
C LEU A 522 15.88 -7.93 3.29
N HIS A 523 16.02 -6.93 4.16
CA HIS A 523 14.93 -6.49 5.05
C HIS A 523 13.76 -5.96 4.25
N VAL A 524 14.00 -5.11 3.24
CA VAL A 524 12.95 -4.58 2.37
C VAL A 524 12.23 -5.70 1.62
N ALA A 525 12.96 -6.63 1.00
CA ALA A 525 12.37 -7.75 0.28
C ALA A 525 11.55 -8.67 1.20
N ALA A 526 12.00 -8.89 2.43
CA ALA A 526 11.30 -9.66 3.45
C ALA A 526 10.04 -8.94 3.99
N VAL A 527 10.08 -7.61 4.07
CA VAL A 527 8.94 -6.77 4.49
C VAL A 527 7.85 -6.72 3.43
N ASP A 528 8.23 -6.59 2.17
CA ASP A 528 7.29 -6.45 1.04
C ASP A 528 6.89 -7.80 0.39
N GLY A 529 7.43 -8.92 0.89
CA GLY A 529 7.04 -10.26 0.45
C GLY A 529 7.66 -10.75 -0.87
N SER A 530 8.74 -10.12 -1.32
CA SER A 530 9.39 -10.38 -2.61
C SER A 530 10.29 -11.63 -2.59
N LEU A 531 9.69 -12.83 -2.56
CA LEU A 531 10.42 -14.12 -2.43
C LEU A 531 11.54 -14.31 -3.47
N SER A 532 11.29 -14.00 -4.75
CA SER A 532 12.31 -14.12 -5.82
C SER A 532 13.54 -13.25 -5.55
N VAL A 533 13.34 -12.02 -5.07
CA VAL A 533 14.44 -11.11 -4.73
C VAL A 533 15.19 -11.60 -3.49
N VAL A 534 14.50 -12.16 -2.50
CA VAL A 534 15.15 -12.78 -1.32
C VAL A 534 16.11 -13.89 -1.74
N ASN A 535 15.70 -14.79 -2.65
CA ASN A 535 16.59 -15.83 -3.17
C ASN A 535 17.84 -15.24 -3.81
N LEU A 536 17.68 -14.25 -4.70
CA LEU A 536 18.80 -13.60 -5.36
C LEU A 536 19.77 -12.92 -4.37
N LEU A 537 19.24 -12.30 -3.32
CA LEU A 537 20.06 -11.66 -2.29
C LEU A 537 20.84 -12.67 -1.44
N ILE A 538 20.24 -13.82 -1.11
CA ILE A 538 20.92 -14.90 -0.39
C ILE A 538 22.01 -15.52 -1.27
N ASP A 539 21.71 -15.78 -2.54
CA ASP A 539 22.69 -16.30 -3.51
C ASP A 539 23.86 -15.31 -3.70
N ALA A 540 23.60 -14.01 -3.60
CA ALA A 540 24.62 -12.96 -3.63
C ALA A 540 25.41 -12.79 -2.31
N GLY A 541 25.07 -13.54 -1.27
CA GLY A 541 25.79 -13.58 0.01
C GLY A 541 25.33 -12.57 1.06
N ALA A 542 24.05 -12.16 1.04
CA ALA A 542 23.49 -11.30 2.08
C ALA A 542 23.48 -11.98 3.47
N ASP A 543 23.80 -11.22 4.52
CA ASP A 543 23.78 -11.70 5.89
C ASP A 543 22.33 -11.79 6.41
N VAL A 544 21.80 -13.02 6.41
CA VAL A 544 20.44 -13.34 6.89
C VAL A 544 20.25 -13.10 8.39
N SER A 545 21.34 -13.00 9.16
CA SER A 545 21.31 -12.83 10.62
C SER A 545 21.42 -11.37 11.08
N LYS A 546 21.72 -10.46 10.16
CA LYS A 546 21.95 -9.05 10.46
C LYS A 546 20.67 -8.39 11.01
N PRO A 547 20.73 -7.78 12.20
CA PRO A 547 19.61 -7.05 12.75
C PRO A 547 19.56 -5.61 12.22
N ASP A 548 18.34 -5.07 12.15
CA ASP A 548 18.07 -3.65 11.90
C ASP A 548 18.34 -2.77 13.14
N ALA A 549 18.07 -1.47 13.05
CA ALA A 549 18.29 -0.51 14.15
C ALA A 549 17.44 -0.80 15.40
N SER A 550 16.34 -1.54 15.26
CA SER A 550 15.47 -1.98 16.37
C SER A 550 15.85 -3.37 16.88
N GLY A 551 16.90 -3.98 16.33
CA GLY A 551 17.34 -5.32 16.68
C GLY A 551 16.50 -6.43 16.03
N TRP A 552 15.72 -6.14 14.97
CA TRP A 552 14.89 -7.11 14.25
C TRP A 552 15.63 -7.66 13.03
N THR A 553 15.51 -8.96 12.79
CA THR A 553 16.05 -9.62 11.59
C THR A 553 15.03 -9.62 10.44
N ALA A 554 15.51 -9.78 9.20
CA ALA A 554 14.63 -9.94 8.03
C ALA A 554 13.63 -11.10 8.20
N LYS A 555 14.04 -12.20 8.86
CA LYS A 555 13.16 -13.34 9.17
C LYS A 555 12.00 -12.95 10.08
N GLU A 556 12.25 -12.17 11.13
CA GLU A 556 11.22 -11.73 12.07
C GLU A 556 10.23 -10.77 11.40
N HIS A 557 10.71 -9.88 10.53
CA HIS A 557 9.83 -9.01 9.72
C HIS A 557 8.94 -9.81 8.78
N ALA A 558 9.49 -10.80 8.06
CA ALA A 558 8.73 -11.67 7.19
C ALA A 558 7.65 -12.46 7.96
N ALA A 559 8.00 -13.03 9.12
CA ALA A 559 7.07 -13.79 9.95
C ALA A 559 5.94 -12.90 10.50
N LEU A 560 6.25 -11.70 11.00
CA LEU A 560 5.25 -10.75 11.51
C LEU A 560 4.24 -10.32 10.44
N ARG A 561 4.71 -10.17 9.19
CA ARG A 561 3.90 -9.71 8.04
C ARG A 561 3.22 -10.85 7.28
N GLY A 562 3.32 -12.09 7.74
CA GLY A 562 2.66 -13.24 7.13
C GLY A 562 3.42 -13.82 5.92
N HIS A 563 4.63 -13.34 5.60
CA HIS A 563 5.47 -13.90 4.54
C HIS A 563 6.25 -15.13 5.03
N LEU A 564 5.52 -16.15 5.50
CA LEU A 564 6.12 -17.30 6.19
C LEU A 564 7.00 -18.15 5.26
N GLN A 565 6.73 -18.19 3.96
CA GLN A 565 7.62 -18.84 2.99
C GLN A 565 9.04 -18.23 3.02
N ILE A 566 9.14 -16.90 3.08
CA ILE A 566 10.41 -16.18 3.22
C ILE A 566 11.03 -16.47 4.59
N ALA A 567 10.23 -16.45 5.67
CA ALA A 567 10.73 -16.73 7.01
C ALA A 567 11.27 -18.17 7.16
N ARG A 568 10.63 -19.18 6.53
CA ARG A 568 11.12 -20.57 6.46
C ARG A 568 12.44 -20.65 5.71
N LEU A 569 12.52 -19.96 4.57
CA LEU A 569 13.72 -19.93 3.74
C LEU A 569 14.91 -19.31 4.49
N LEU A 570 14.68 -18.17 5.14
CA LEU A 570 15.69 -17.51 5.97
C LEU A 570 16.07 -18.37 7.17
N ALA A 571 15.12 -19.05 7.82
CA ALA A 571 15.40 -19.96 8.92
C ALA A 571 16.35 -21.11 8.53
N ALA A 572 16.22 -21.65 7.33
CA ALA A 572 17.11 -22.70 6.82
C ALA A 572 18.56 -22.22 6.62
N HIS A 573 18.77 -20.91 6.46
CA HIS A 573 20.08 -20.29 6.27
C HIS A 573 20.63 -19.63 7.55
N THR A 574 19.84 -19.56 8.63
CA THR A 574 20.31 -19.11 9.94
C THR A 574 20.87 -20.29 10.75
N SER A 575 22.08 -20.16 11.28
CA SER A 575 22.61 -21.15 12.23
C SER A 575 21.89 -21.03 13.59
N ASP A 576 21.27 -22.10 14.06
CA ASP A 576 20.54 -22.19 15.35
C ASP A 576 21.38 -21.87 16.60
N ALA A 577 22.70 -21.67 16.46
CA ALA A 577 23.66 -21.59 17.58
C ALA A 577 23.74 -20.21 18.27
N GLU A 578 23.18 -19.12 17.72
CA GLU A 578 23.34 -17.77 18.30
C GLU A 578 22.13 -17.21 19.06
N ALA A 579 21.04 -17.98 19.19
CA ALA A 579 19.87 -17.57 19.98
C ALA A 579 20.09 -17.60 21.52
N ASP A 580 21.24 -18.09 21.99
CA ASP A 580 21.56 -18.27 23.42
C ASP A 580 22.67 -17.34 23.95
N THR A 581 23.01 -16.25 23.26
CA THR A 581 23.79 -15.17 23.91
C THR A 581 22.86 -14.21 24.66
N PRO A 582 22.97 -14.07 26.00
CA PRO A 582 22.28 -13.02 26.72
C PRO A 582 22.93 -11.67 26.36
N ARG A 583 22.46 -11.03 25.28
CA ARG A 583 22.87 -9.68 24.93
C ARG A 583 22.37 -8.72 26.01
N ALA A 584 23.30 -7.94 26.55
CA ALA A 584 23.16 -7.17 27.77
C ALA A 584 21.91 -6.28 27.79
N LEU A 585 21.22 -6.30 28.93
CA LEU A 585 20.12 -5.42 29.30
C LEU A 585 20.59 -3.96 29.32
N SER A 586 20.52 -3.25 28.20
CA SER A 586 20.49 -1.79 28.21
C SER A 586 19.04 -1.34 28.33
N ALA A 587 18.64 -0.98 29.54
CA ALA A 587 17.38 -0.31 29.82
C ALA A 587 17.18 0.88 28.87
N SER A 588 16.26 0.70 27.92
CA SER A 588 15.84 1.71 26.95
C SER A 588 14.37 2.03 27.22
N PRO A 589 13.89 3.25 26.94
CA PRO A 589 12.57 3.70 27.37
C PRO A 589 11.45 2.92 26.67
N PRO A 590 10.22 2.90 27.20
CA PRO A 590 9.12 2.13 26.64
C PRO A 590 8.89 2.47 25.17
N LEU A 591 8.70 1.40 24.38
CA LEU A 591 8.23 1.43 23.00
C LEU A 591 6.98 2.32 22.91
N ASN A 592 7.13 3.48 22.29
CA ASN A 592 6.00 4.11 21.61
C ASN A 592 5.77 3.31 20.33
N PRO A 593 4.53 2.88 20.01
CA PRO A 593 4.24 2.36 18.69
C PRO A 593 4.42 3.52 17.68
N ALA A 594 5.47 3.47 16.87
CA ALA A 594 5.60 4.30 15.68
C ALA A 594 5.13 3.43 14.50
N GLU A 595 3.93 3.68 13.98
CA GLU A 595 3.72 4.59 12.84
C GLU A 595 4.55 4.15 11.63
N SER A 596 4.02 3.22 10.82
CA SER A 596 4.31 3.23 9.38
C SER A 596 3.31 4.19 8.73
N SER A 597 3.83 5.34 8.33
CA SER A 597 3.24 6.32 7.38
C SER A 597 1.82 6.80 7.65
N SER A 598 1.70 7.86 8.46
CA SER A 598 0.88 9.03 8.09
C SER A 598 1.66 10.30 8.37
N ILE A 599 1.74 11.17 7.36
CA ILE A 599 2.25 12.53 7.44
C ILE A 599 1.18 13.40 8.14
N ASP A 600 1.56 13.95 9.30
CA ASP A 600 0.94 15.06 10.08
C ASP A 600 -0.51 14.88 10.61
N GLY A 601 -0.85 15.14 11.88
CA GLY A 601 -0.10 15.75 12.97
C GLY A 601 -0.95 15.92 14.25
N ARG A 602 -0.24 15.92 15.37
CA ARG A 602 -0.71 15.93 16.77
C ARG A 602 -1.42 17.22 17.20
N ARG A 603 -2.50 17.06 17.97
CA ARG A 603 -2.93 18.02 19.02
C ARG A 603 -2.69 17.38 20.39
N SER A 604 -1.89 18.01 21.25
CA SER A 604 -2.18 18.14 22.68
C SER A 604 -1.18 19.08 23.37
N ASN A 605 -1.73 20.07 24.08
CA ASN A 605 -1.02 20.86 25.08
C ASN A 605 -0.86 20.04 26.35
N GLY A 606 0.25 20.27 27.05
CA GLY A 606 0.59 19.58 28.29
C GLY A 606 -0.16 20.09 29.52
N SER A 607 -0.43 19.15 30.41
CA SER A 607 -0.28 19.31 31.86
C SER A 607 0.53 18.11 32.34
N THR A 608 1.57 18.35 33.14
CA THR A 608 2.46 17.32 33.72
C THR A 608 1.74 16.54 34.82
N PRO A 609 1.68 15.20 34.77
CA PRO A 609 1.49 14.37 35.95
C PRO A 609 2.82 13.72 36.38
N ALA A 610 3.05 13.70 37.69
CA ALA A 610 4.11 12.95 38.36
C ALA A 610 4.06 11.45 37.99
N PRO A 611 5.17 10.70 38.12
CA PRO A 611 5.23 9.30 37.69
C PRO A 611 4.31 8.46 38.58
N ARG A 612 3.22 7.96 37.99
CA ARG A 612 2.42 6.90 38.60
C ARG A 612 3.06 5.55 38.26
N PRO A 613 3.13 4.60 39.21
CA PRO A 613 3.61 3.26 38.94
C PRO A 613 2.75 2.60 37.86
N THR A 614 3.34 1.72 37.05
CA THR A 614 2.70 0.94 36.00
C THR A 614 1.39 0.30 36.49
N GLU A 615 0.25 0.88 36.10
CA GLU A 615 -1.06 0.25 36.27
C GLU A 615 -1.18 -0.89 35.25
N LEU A 616 -0.92 -2.10 35.74
CA LEU A 616 -1.34 -3.34 35.09
C LEU A 616 -2.88 -3.41 35.14
N VAL A 617 -3.50 -3.64 33.97
CA VAL A 617 -4.87 -4.15 33.70
C VAL A 617 -5.73 -3.18 32.86
N LYS A 618 -5.99 -3.55 31.59
CA LYS A 618 -7.13 -3.03 30.81
C LYS A 618 -8.40 -3.66 31.41
N THR A 619 -9.34 -2.85 31.88
CA THR A 619 -10.69 -3.31 32.24
C THR A 619 -11.48 -3.60 30.96
N PHE A 620 -11.81 -4.87 30.74
CA PHE A 620 -12.73 -5.29 29.68
C PHE A 620 -14.18 -5.00 30.10
N GLY A 621 -15.04 -4.60 29.16
CA GLY A 621 -16.50 -4.59 29.37
C GLY A 621 -17.26 -3.26 29.42
N HIS A 622 -16.78 -2.19 28.78
CA HIS A 622 -17.49 -0.88 28.78
C HIS A 622 -17.97 -0.36 27.41
N ARG A 623 -17.96 -1.19 26.35
CA ARG A 623 -18.44 -0.80 25.00
C ARG A 623 -19.39 -1.85 24.40
N TYR A 624 -20.59 -1.99 24.96
CA TYR A 624 -21.67 -2.74 24.32
C TYR A 624 -22.85 -1.83 23.98
N LEU A 625 -23.62 -2.22 22.96
CA LEU A 625 -24.76 -1.48 22.46
C LEU A 625 -25.98 -1.75 23.35
N THR A 626 -26.68 -0.68 23.73
CA THR A 626 -27.91 -0.77 24.52
C THR A 626 -29.13 -0.55 23.63
N ASN A 627 -29.26 0.64 23.04
CA ASN A 627 -30.50 1.06 22.36
C ASN A 627 -30.30 1.41 20.88
N LYS A 628 -29.07 1.67 20.44
CA LYS A 628 -28.76 2.10 19.06
C LYS A 628 -27.92 1.05 18.38
N SER A 629 -28.19 0.83 17.09
CA SER A 629 -27.36 0.01 16.21
C SER A 629 -26.15 0.82 15.74
N MET A 630 -25.08 0.11 15.42
CA MET A 630 -23.84 0.69 14.90
C MET A 630 -23.64 0.25 13.45
N VAL A 631 -23.24 1.19 12.60
CA VAL A 631 -22.94 0.96 11.18
C VAL A 631 -21.48 1.28 10.96
N PHE A 632 -20.70 0.28 10.61
CA PHE A 632 -19.30 0.40 10.19
C PHE A 632 -19.26 0.49 8.67
N VAL A 633 -18.47 1.43 8.14
CA VAL A 633 -18.26 1.62 6.71
C VAL A 633 -16.76 1.59 6.44
N SER A 634 -16.29 0.61 5.67
CA SER A 634 -14.90 0.49 5.23
C SER A 634 -14.81 0.81 3.75
N LEU A 635 -13.87 1.67 3.37
CA LEU A 635 -13.62 1.99 1.95
C LEU A 635 -12.73 0.91 1.31
N GLY A 636 -13.00 0.56 0.05
CA GLY A 636 -12.32 -0.52 -0.67
C GLY A 636 -12.92 -1.91 -0.41
N SER A 637 -12.21 -2.95 -0.83
CA SER A 637 -12.55 -4.35 -0.56
C SER A 637 -11.82 -4.87 0.67
N MET A 638 -12.48 -5.70 1.46
CA MET A 638 -11.83 -6.45 2.55
C MET A 638 -11.20 -7.76 2.04
N ASP A 639 -11.52 -8.18 0.80
CA ASP A 639 -11.01 -9.40 0.18
C ASP A 639 -9.65 -9.12 -0.50
N ILE A 640 -8.57 -9.66 0.05
CA ILE A 640 -7.21 -9.45 -0.47
C ILE A 640 -7.01 -9.98 -1.90
N ARG A 641 -7.89 -10.88 -2.37
CA ARG A 641 -7.83 -11.46 -3.71
C ARG A 641 -8.30 -10.47 -4.78
N LYS A 642 -9.05 -9.42 -4.39
CA LYS A 642 -9.57 -8.38 -5.28
C LYS A 642 -8.76 -7.11 -5.12
N LYS A 643 -8.02 -6.74 -6.17
CA LYS A 643 -7.35 -5.43 -6.25
C LYS A 643 -8.33 -4.38 -6.78
N LEU A 644 -9.28 -3.97 -5.96
CA LEU A 644 -10.23 -2.89 -6.26
C LEU A 644 -9.82 -1.63 -5.51
N ASP A 645 -9.56 -0.55 -6.24
CA ASP A 645 -9.34 0.76 -5.62
C ASP A 645 -10.61 1.21 -4.91
N ALA A 646 -10.45 1.85 -3.75
CA ALA A 646 -11.57 2.37 -2.97
C ALA A 646 -12.39 3.42 -3.75
N VAL A 647 -11.71 4.21 -4.58
CA VAL A 647 -12.32 5.30 -5.36
C VAL A 647 -11.61 5.37 -6.70
N THR A 648 -12.35 5.19 -7.79
CA THR A 648 -11.87 5.41 -9.15
C THR A 648 -12.55 6.64 -9.74
N LEU A 649 -11.81 7.46 -10.46
CA LEU A 649 -12.31 8.69 -11.08
C LEU A 649 -11.82 8.68 -12.53
N ASP A 650 -12.74 8.42 -13.45
CA ASP A 650 -12.46 8.14 -14.86
C ASP A 650 -12.56 9.40 -15.73
N SER A 651 -13.44 10.34 -15.38
CA SER A 651 -13.75 11.50 -16.21
C SER A 651 -14.32 12.66 -15.41
N VAL A 652 -13.48 13.59 -14.95
CA VAL A 652 -13.95 14.84 -14.31
C VAL A 652 -14.04 15.94 -15.39
N PRO A 653 -15.24 16.48 -15.70
CA PRO A 653 -15.42 17.47 -16.77
C PRO A 653 -14.65 18.77 -16.53
N LEU A 654 -13.90 19.24 -17.55
CA LEU A 654 -13.10 20.48 -17.48
C LEU A 654 -13.94 21.74 -17.19
N ALA A 655 -15.24 21.69 -17.50
CA ALA A 655 -16.20 22.76 -17.22
C ALA A 655 -16.61 22.86 -15.74
N GLU A 656 -16.15 21.97 -14.86
CA GLU A 656 -16.21 22.18 -13.40
C GLU A 656 -14.80 22.44 -12.82
N ALA A 657 -13.76 22.31 -13.67
CA ALA A 657 -12.36 22.44 -13.30
C ALA A 657 -11.89 23.88 -13.11
N HIS A 658 -12.66 24.90 -13.51
CA HIS A 658 -12.29 26.30 -13.22
C HIS A 658 -12.32 26.64 -11.73
N ASN A 659 -12.96 25.79 -10.90
CA ASN A 659 -12.87 25.86 -9.44
C ASN A 659 -11.67 25.06 -8.86
N THR A 660 -10.96 24.28 -9.69
CA THR A 660 -9.85 23.42 -9.28
C THR A 660 -8.62 23.68 -10.15
N GLN A 661 -7.67 24.46 -9.62
CA GLN A 661 -6.36 24.58 -10.26
C GLN A 661 -5.74 23.19 -10.46
N LEU A 662 -5.04 23.00 -11.57
CA LEU A 662 -4.77 21.74 -12.27
C LEU A 662 -3.98 20.62 -11.54
N ASP A 663 -3.77 20.70 -10.22
CA ASP A 663 -3.13 19.65 -9.40
C ASP A 663 -3.78 19.53 -8.01
N THR A 664 -5.07 19.84 -7.86
CA THR A 664 -5.72 19.73 -6.54
C THR A 664 -5.88 18.28 -6.13
N ALA A 665 -5.20 17.89 -5.05
CA ALA A 665 -5.60 16.76 -4.22
C ALA A 665 -7.12 16.82 -4.00
N LEU A 666 -7.79 15.68 -4.23
CA LEU A 666 -9.22 15.50 -4.00
C LEU A 666 -9.40 14.75 -2.69
N SER A 667 -10.53 14.95 -2.01
CA SER A 667 -10.90 14.18 -0.83
C SER A 667 -12.33 13.66 -0.96
N VAL A 668 -12.58 12.49 -0.39
CA VAL A 668 -13.92 11.93 -0.21
C VAL A 668 -14.41 12.28 1.19
N VAL A 669 -15.57 12.91 1.27
CA VAL A 669 -16.27 13.12 2.53
C VAL A 669 -17.37 12.07 2.66
N VAL A 670 -17.21 11.17 3.63
CA VAL A 670 -18.21 10.14 3.94
C VAL A 670 -19.14 10.65 5.03
N THR A 671 -20.43 10.72 4.72
CA THR A 671 -21.49 11.11 5.66
C THR A 671 -22.66 10.13 5.62
N ALA A 672 -23.45 10.10 6.69
CA ALA A 672 -24.64 9.27 6.78
C ALA A 672 -25.86 10.13 7.12
N ASP A 673 -26.89 10.07 6.27
CA ASP A 673 -28.22 10.62 6.56
C ASP A 673 -29.07 9.54 7.27
N GLY A 674 -29.86 9.95 8.26
CA GLY A 674 -30.58 9.02 9.14
C GLY A 674 -29.72 8.31 10.20
N ALA A 675 -28.46 8.71 10.38
CA ALA A 675 -27.57 8.23 11.45
C ALA A 675 -26.78 9.38 12.10
N GLN A 676 -26.27 9.17 13.31
CA GLN A 676 -25.44 10.10 14.07
C GLN A 676 -23.97 9.64 14.03
N GLY A 677 -23.07 10.49 13.55
CA GLY A 677 -21.62 10.27 13.53
C GLY A 677 -20.90 11.48 12.93
N GLU A 678 -19.59 11.59 13.15
CA GLU A 678 -18.78 12.66 12.55
C GLU A 678 -18.47 12.34 11.08
N ALA A 679 -18.55 13.37 10.23
CA ALA A 679 -18.15 13.26 8.83
C ALA A 679 -16.64 12.97 8.75
N THR A 680 -16.25 11.92 8.03
CA THR A 680 -14.85 11.58 7.84
C THR A 680 -14.39 12.04 6.46
N ILE A 681 -13.28 12.79 6.43
CA ILE A 681 -12.66 13.29 5.21
C ILE A 681 -11.43 12.44 4.94
N VAL A 682 -11.41 11.77 3.79
CA VAL A 682 -10.32 10.92 3.34
C VAL A 682 -9.69 11.54 2.10
N ASP A 683 -8.40 11.87 2.17
CA ASP A 683 -7.66 12.42 1.04
C ASP A 683 -7.38 11.31 0.00
N LEU A 684 -7.53 11.64 -1.29
CA LEU A 684 -7.26 10.74 -2.41
C LEU A 684 -5.81 10.92 -2.90
N PRO A 685 -5.14 9.82 -3.30
CA PRO A 685 -5.63 8.45 -3.35
C PRO A 685 -5.76 7.82 -1.94
N VAL A 686 -6.81 7.00 -1.74
CA VAL A 686 -7.04 6.31 -0.46
C VAL A 686 -5.86 5.38 -0.18
N HIS A 687 -5.16 5.60 0.94
CA HIS A 687 -4.09 4.70 1.36
C HIS A 687 -4.65 3.33 1.80
N GLU A 688 -3.95 2.24 1.49
CA GLU A 688 -4.38 0.86 1.77
C GLU A 688 -4.80 0.62 3.24
N HIS A 689 -4.19 1.34 4.19
CA HIS A 689 -4.52 1.21 5.61
C HIS A 689 -5.93 1.69 5.98
N ILE A 690 -6.56 2.58 5.21
CA ILE A 690 -7.90 3.11 5.50
C ILE A 690 -8.98 2.02 5.35
N ALA A 691 -8.75 1.00 4.53
CA ALA A 691 -9.65 -0.15 4.42
C ALA A 691 -9.87 -0.84 5.79
N THR A 692 -8.81 -0.92 6.60
CA THR A 692 -8.88 -1.50 7.96
C THR A 692 -9.48 -0.56 9.01
N GLU A 693 -9.70 0.72 8.67
CA GLU A 693 -10.21 1.75 9.57
C GLU A 693 -11.68 2.10 9.24
N PRO A 694 -12.66 1.39 9.83
CA PRO A 694 -14.05 1.66 9.50
C PRO A 694 -14.52 2.99 10.09
N ILE A 695 -15.30 3.71 9.29
CA ILE A 695 -16.04 4.90 9.67
C ILE A 695 -17.29 4.45 10.43
N VAL A 696 -17.54 5.04 11.60
CA VAL A 696 -18.57 4.57 12.53
C VAL A 696 -19.74 5.55 12.59
N PHE A 697 -20.94 5.05 12.32
CA PHE A 697 -22.19 5.77 12.52
C PHE A 697 -23.10 5.02 13.50
N THR A 698 -23.99 5.73 14.19
CA THR A 698 -24.95 5.16 15.14
C THR A 698 -26.38 5.52 14.73
N THR A 699 -27.31 4.57 14.80
CA THR A 699 -28.70 4.80 14.38
C THR A 699 -29.69 4.01 15.23
N ALA A 700 -30.92 4.49 15.34
CA ALA A 700 -32.02 3.71 15.92
C ALA A 700 -32.59 2.71 14.90
N ASP A 701 -32.53 3.03 13.60
CA ASP A 701 -33.14 2.25 12.53
C ASP A 701 -32.17 2.15 11.34
N PRO A 702 -31.48 1.00 11.17
CA PRO A 702 -30.51 0.83 10.09
C PRO A 702 -31.13 0.85 8.69
N ALA A 703 -32.44 0.56 8.54
CA ALA A 703 -33.09 0.54 7.24
C ALA A 703 -33.28 1.94 6.62
N LYS A 704 -33.24 2.99 7.45
CA LYS A 704 -33.42 4.39 7.01
C LYS A 704 -32.11 5.11 6.69
N VAL A 705 -30.97 4.45 6.90
CA VAL A 705 -29.66 5.07 6.73
C VAL A 705 -29.30 5.16 5.25
N LYS A 706 -28.81 6.34 4.86
CA LYS A 706 -28.28 6.61 3.52
C LYS A 706 -26.84 7.07 3.66
N LEU A 707 -25.92 6.35 3.03
CA LEU A 707 -24.52 6.74 2.98
C LEU A 707 -24.29 7.67 1.78
N LEU A 708 -23.58 8.76 2.01
CA LEU A 708 -23.26 9.78 1.02
C LEU A 708 -21.74 9.91 0.94
N PHE A 709 -21.21 9.78 -0.27
CA PHE A 709 -19.79 9.96 -0.57
C PHE A 709 -19.65 11.20 -1.46
N ASP A 710 -19.24 12.31 -0.88
CA ASP A 710 -19.11 13.59 -1.58
C ASP A 710 -17.64 13.81 -1.97
N ILE A 711 -17.36 14.04 -3.27
CA ILE A 711 -16.02 14.41 -3.75
C ILE A 711 -15.85 15.91 -3.64
N VAL A 712 -14.82 16.33 -2.90
CA VAL A 712 -14.48 17.74 -2.66
C VAL A 712 -12.99 18.01 -2.90
N PRO A 713 -12.58 19.22 -3.29
CA PRO A 713 -11.17 19.61 -3.31
C PRO A 713 -10.58 19.58 -1.89
N THR A 714 -9.42 18.94 -1.68
CA THR A 714 -8.80 18.74 -0.34
C THR A 714 -8.57 20.03 0.43
N TYR A 715 -8.31 21.13 -0.26
CA TYR A 715 -8.02 22.43 0.35
C TYR A 715 -9.29 23.21 0.73
N SER A 716 -10.46 22.83 0.20
CA SER A 716 -11.68 23.62 0.36
C SER A 716 -12.37 23.42 1.70
N GLY A 717 -12.23 22.26 2.37
CA GLY A 717 -12.77 21.98 3.71
C GLY A 717 -14.25 22.31 3.96
N ASN A 718 -14.99 22.73 2.93
CA ASN A 718 -16.33 23.28 3.01
C ASN A 718 -17.23 22.50 2.07
N ASN A 719 -18.38 22.06 2.59
CA ASN A 719 -19.43 21.33 1.87
C ASN A 719 -20.11 22.11 0.71
N LYS A 720 -19.56 23.27 0.32
CA LYS A 720 -20.19 24.18 -0.65
C LYS A 720 -19.82 23.86 -2.10
N ASN A 721 -18.61 23.37 -2.37
CA ASN A 721 -18.12 23.11 -3.73
C ASN A 721 -17.94 21.60 -3.94
N LYS A 722 -19.06 20.89 -4.14
CA LYS A 722 -19.06 19.43 -4.39
C LYS A 722 -18.94 19.17 -5.88
N ILE A 723 -17.97 18.34 -6.26
CA ILE A 723 -17.73 17.95 -7.66
C ILE A 723 -18.67 16.82 -8.07
N GLY A 724 -18.85 15.85 -7.17
CA GLY A 724 -19.78 14.75 -7.38
C GLY A 724 -20.19 14.07 -6.09
N ARG A 725 -21.25 13.26 -6.18
CA ARG A 725 -21.84 12.54 -5.06
C ARG A 725 -22.20 11.12 -5.49
N ALA A 726 -21.79 10.15 -4.69
CA ALA A 726 -22.36 8.81 -4.70
C ALA A 726 -23.31 8.62 -3.50
N VAL A 727 -24.40 7.88 -3.70
CA VAL A 727 -25.40 7.60 -2.66
C VAL A 727 -25.67 6.11 -2.58
N ALA A 728 -25.54 5.53 -1.39
CA ALA A 728 -25.92 4.15 -1.12
C ALA A 728 -27.06 4.09 -0.09
N LEU A 729 -28.19 3.50 -0.49
CA LEU A 729 -29.35 3.28 0.39
C LEU A 729 -29.23 1.91 1.04
N MET A 730 -29.13 1.84 2.37
CA MET A 730 -28.92 0.54 3.04
C MET A 730 -30.07 -0.46 2.82
N SER A 731 -31.29 0.03 2.62
CA SER A 731 -32.47 -0.80 2.34
C SER A 731 -32.48 -1.47 0.96
N SER A 732 -31.83 -0.89 -0.05
CA SER A 732 -31.76 -1.47 -1.40
C SER A 732 -30.52 -2.32 -1.64
N VAL A 733 -29.53 -2.22 -0.75
CA VAL A 733 -28.19 -2.77 -0.96
C VAL A 733 -27.99 -4.14 -0.30
N LYS A 734 -28.86 -4.56 0.64
CA LYS A 734 -28.92 -5.94 1.15
C LYS A 734 -30.09 -6.71 0.50
N PRO A 735 -29.88 -7.43 -0.61
CA PRO A 735 -30.86 -8.41 -1.05
C PRO A 735 -30.95 -9.52 0.01
N THR A 736 -32.09 -9.62 0.69
CA THR A 736 -32.33 -10.69 1.67
C THR A 736 -32.62 -11.98 0.92
N ILE A 737 -31.78 -13.00 1.12
CA ILE A 737 -32.00 -14.34 0.55
C ILE A 737 -32.93 -15.10 1.50
N GLY A 738 -34.21 -14.76 1.50
CA GLY A 738 -35.20 -15.34 2.42
C GLY A 738 -35.05 -14.84 3.88
N THR A 739 -35.72 -15.52 4.80
CA THR A 739 -35.77 -15.14 6.22
C THR A 739 -34.56 -15.69 6.97
N GLY A 740 -33.64 -14.80 7.41
CA GLY A 740 -32.52 -15.16 8.30
C GLY A 740 -31.24 -15.60 7.60
N ARG A 741 -31.06 -15.30 6.30
CA ARG A 741 -29.80 -15.56 5.58
C ARG A 741 -29.25 -14.29 4.94
N MET A 742 -27.94 -14.24 4.75
CA MET A 742 -27.25 -13.14 4.10
C MET A 742 -26.22 -13.62 3.08
N ASN A 743 -25.97 -12.80 2.06
CA ASN A 743 -24.87 -13.01 1.12
C ASN A 743 -23.53 -12.75 1.82
N LEU A 744 -22.54 -13.60 1.56
CA LEU A 744 -21.17 -13.45 2.05
C LEU A 744 -20.35 -12.46 1.21
N GLN A 745 -20.79 -12.15 -0.02
CA GLN A 745 -20.20 -11.11 -0.84
C GLN A 745 -20.58 -9.72 -0.30
N GLY A 746 -19.66 -9.08 0.41
CA GLY A 746 -19.85 -7.77 1.05
C GLY A 746 -19.38 -6.55 0.25
N ASP A 747 -18.67 -6.75 -0.87
CA ASP A 747 -18.17 -5.64 -1.69
C ASP A 747 -19.28 -4.95 -2.47
N LEU A 748 -19.36 -3.64 -2.38
CA LEU A 748 -20.38 -2.82 -3.02
C LEU A 748 -19.74 -1.70 -3.82
N CYS A 749 -20.23 -1.50 -5.04
CA CYS A 749 -19.78 -0.44 -5.93
C CYS A 749 -20.95 0.50 -6.22
N VAL A 750 -20.73 1.80 -6.03
CA VAL A 750 -21.72 2.84 -6.37
C VAL A 750 -21.11 3.89 -7.30
N PRO A 751 -21.82 4.32 -8.35
CA PRO A 751 -21.32 5.35 -9.25
C PRO A 751 -21.34 6.73 -8.57
N ILE A 752 -20.32 7.53 -8.86
CA ILE A 752 -20.23 8.94 -8.47
C ILE A 752 -20.86 9.78 -9.58
N MET A 753 -21.87 10.56 -9.24
CA MET A 753 -22.56 11.43 -10.18
C MET A 753 -22.14 12.89 -10.01
N SER A 754 -21.84 13.58 -11.11
CA SER A 754 -21.60 15.03 -11.14
C SER A 754 -22.89 15.85 -10.98
N SER A 755 -22.74 17.17 -10.92
CA SER A 755 -23.89 18.10 -10.98
C SER A 755 -24.67 18.02 -12.31
N SER A 756 -24.00 17.59 -13.39
CA SER A 756 -24.58 17.34 -14.72
C SER A 756 -25.25 15.96 -14.86
N PHE A 757 -25.32 15.16 -13.79
CA PHE A 757 -25.80 13.77 -13.79
C PHE A 757 -24.93 12.79 -14.62
N GLU A 758 -23.71 13.18 -14.98
CA GLU A 758 -22.75 12.30 -15.63
C GLU A 758 -22.02 11.46 -14.58
N VAL A 759 -21.65 10.22 -14.93
CA VAL A 759 -20.87 9.35 -14.05
C VAL A 759 -19.40 9.72 -14.21
N ILE A 760 -18.82 10.28 -13.14
CA ILE A 760 -17.42 10.74 -13.13
C ILE A 760 -16.44 9.70 -12.59
N GLY A 761 -16.97 8.65 -11.95
CA GLY A 761 -16.18 7.58 -11.33
C GLY A 761 -17.03 6.64 -10.48
N THR A 762 -16.39 5.82 -9.65
CA THR A 762 -17.05 4.86 -8.75
C THR A 762 -16.41 4.85 -7.35
N VAL A 763 -17.22 4.52 -6.34
CA VAL A 763 -16.75 4.26 -4.97
C VAL A 763 -17.03 2.80 -4.62
N ASN A 764 -15.99 2.10 -4.20
CA ASN A 764 -16.06 0.75 -3.67
C ASN A 764 -15.99 0.79 -2.14
N PHE A 765 -16.89 0.09 -1.46
CA PHE A 765 -16.92 0.04 0.00
C PHE A 765 -17.61 -1.23 0.51
N ASN A 766 -17.42 -1.52 1.79
CA ASN A 766 -18.09 -2.57 2.55
C ASN A 766 -18.72 -1.95 3.81
N PHE A 767 -19.79 -2.55 4.34
CA PHE A 767 -20.38 -2.13 5.60
C PHE A 767 -20.85 -3.29 6.48
N LEU A 768 -20.75 -3.10 7.79
CA LEU A 768 -21.22 -4.02 8.82
C LEU A 768 -22.25 -3.32 9.73
N VAL A 769 -23.37 -3.97 9.99
CA VAL A 769 -24.40 -3.48 10.91
C VAL A 769 -24.48 -4.39 12.12
N ILE A 770 -24.27 -3.80 13.31
CA ILE A 770 -24.39 -4.51 14.59
C ILE A 770 -25.61 -3.99 15.33
N THR A 771 -26.54 -4.88 15.65
CA THR A 771 -27.73 -4.57 16.44
C THR A 771 -27.49 -4.84 17.92
N PRO A 772 -28.13 -4.08 18.84
CA PRO A 772 -28.04 -4.36 20.27
C PRO A 772 -28.64 -5.73 20.62
N PHE A 773 -28.08 -6.37 21.64
CA PHE A 773 -28.57 -7.63 22.23
C PHE A 773 -28.99 -7.38 23.68
N TYR A 774 -30.08 -8.03 24.12
CA TYR A 774 -30.59 -7.91 25.48
C TYR A 774 -30.90 -9.28 26.06
N HIS A 775 -30.43 -9.52 27.29
CA HIS A 775 -30.72 -10.75 28.04
C HIS A 775 -30.85 -10.44 29.54
N PRO A 776 -31.78 -11.09 30.29
CA PRO A 776 -31.96 -10.85 31.73
C PRO A 776 -30.72 -11.12 32.58
N ASN A 777 -29.95 -12.17 32.25
CA ASN A 777 -28.73 -12.57 32.98
C ASN A 777 -27.47 -11.79 32.56
N MET A 778 -27.62 -10.74 31.74
CA MET A 778 -26.50 -9.93 31.30
C MET A 778 -26.14 -8.90 32.38
N GLU A 779 -25.04 -9.14 33.09
CA GLU A 779 -24.55 -8.26 34.15
C GLU A 779 -23.12 -7.77 33.88
N ILE A 780 -22.81 -6.53 34.27
CA ILE A 780 -21.44 -6.01 34.29
C ILE A 780 -20.81 -6.43 35.62
N THR A 781 -20.40 -7.70 35.74
CA THR A 781 -19.75 -8.20 36.96
C THR A 781 -18.23 -8.10 36.86
N SER A 782 -17.60 -7.50 37.89
CA SER A 782 -16.14 -7.42 38.01
C SER A 782 -15.46 -8.79 38.13
N ARG A 783 -16.20 -9.84 38.49
CA ARG A 783 -15.68 -11.21 38.70
C ARG A 783 -15.35 -11.97 37.41
N GLN A 784 -15.97 -11.63 36.27
CA GLN A 784 -15.75 -12.32 34.98
C GLN A 784 -14.56 -11.76 34.19
N THR A 785 -13.95 -10.65 34.62
CA THR A 785 -12.77 -10.02 33.96
C THR A 785 -11.43 -10.74 34.21
N TYR A 786 -11.47 -12.02 34.57
CA TYR A 786 -10.37 -12.71 35.23
C TYR A 786 -9.52 -13.58 34.31
N TRP A 787 -8.51 -12.98 33.66
CA TRP A 787 -7.41 -13.71 33.01
C TRP A 787 -6.04 -13.44 33.64
N LYS A 788 -5.96 -12.57 34.67
CA LYS A 788 -4.67 -11.98 35.11
C LYS A 788 -4.09 -12.50 36.43
N LYS A 789 -4.48 -13.69 36.91
CA LYS A 789 -3.88 -14.31 38.11
C LYS A 789 -2.93 -15.47 37.81
N LEU A 790 -2.48 -15.60 36.57
CA LEU A 790 -1.70 -16.74 36.12
C LEU A 790 -0.20 -16.48 36.27
N SER A 791 0.43 -17.25 37.16
CA SER A 791 1.89 -17.37 37.28
C SER A 791 2.48 -18.37 36.28
N SER A 792 1.64 -19.17 35.60
CA SER A 792 2.03 -20.28 34.71
C SER A 792 1.20 -20.29 33.41
N THR A 793 1.81 -20.69 32.29
CA THR A 793 1.14 -20.86 30.98
C THR A 793 -0.01 -21.87 31.08
N MET A 794 -1.18 -21.53 30.52
CA MET A 794 -2.35 -22.41 30.54
C MET A 794 -2.34 -23.43 29.40
N VAL A 795 -2.99 -24.57 29.65
CA VAL A 795 -3.19 -25.64 28.67
C VAL A 795 -4.67 -25.75 28.35
N ILE A 796 -5.02 -25.45 27.10
CA ILE A 796 -6.37 -25.59 26.55
C ILE A 796 -6.41 -26.90 25.78
N GLY A 797 -7.36 -27.77 26.13
CA GLY A 797 -7.54 -29.06 25.47
C GLY A 797 -8.34 -28.88 24.18
N HIS A 798 -7.71 -29.22 23.05
CA HIS A 798 -8.33 -29.25 21.74
C HIS A 798 -9.03 -30.60 21.48
N ARG A 799 -9.90 -30.66 20.46
CA ARG A 799 -10.79 -31.80 20.12
C ARG A 799 -10.11 -33.08 19.57
N GLY A 800 -8.82 -33.30 19.86
CA GLY A 800 -8.17 -34.60 19.67
C GLY A 800 -7.61 -34.89 18.28
N LEU A 801 -7.35 -33.87 17.45
CA LEU A 801 -6.78 -34.00 16.10
C LEU A 801 -5.47 -34.81 16.08
N GLY A 802 -4.70 -34.79 17.17
CA GLY A 802 -3.46 -35.58 17.33
C GLY A 802 -3.64 -37.10 17.31
N LYS A 803 -4.88 -37.62 17.20
CA LYS A 803 -5.18 -39.04 17.18
C LYS A 803 -6.19 -39.44 16.09
N ASN A 804 -6.25 -38.77 14.94
CA ASN A 804 -7.03 -39.24 13.78
C ASN A 804 -6.13 -39.68 12.62
N ILE A 805 -5.07 -40.40 12.97
CA ILE A 805 -4.13 -41.01 12.03
C ILE A 805 -4.58 -42.45 11.81
N THR A 806 -4.67 -42.86 10.54
CA THR A 806 -5.01 -44.23 10.09
C THR A 806 -4.10 -45.32 10.67
N SER A 807 -2.99 -44.95 11.32
CA SER A 807 -2.10 -45.88 12.02
C SER A 807 -2.76 -46.40 13.31
N ASN A 808 -3.32 -47.60 13.25
CA ASN A 808 -3.99 -48.35 14.33
C ASN A 808 -3.05 -48.78 15.48
N LYS A 809 -2.34 -47.86 16.13
CA LYS A 809 -1.52 -48.18 17.32
C LYS A 809 -2.30 -48.11 18.64
N SER A 810 -3.49 -47.49 18.67
CA SER A 810 -4.35 -47.40 19.84
C SER A 810 -5.80 -47.08 19.47
N LEU A 811 -6.78 -47.43 20.32
CA LEU A 811 -8.17 -46.99 20.20
C LEU A 811 -8.27 -45.46 20.25
N GLN A 812 -8.96 -44.86 19.28
CA GLN A 812 -9.14 -43.42 19.11
C GLN A 812 -10.61 -43.05 19.39
N LEU A 813 -10.84 -41.98 20.16
CA LEU A 813 -12.18 -41.44 20.43
C LEU A 813 -12.63 -40.62 19.21
N GLY A 814 -13.90 -40.73 18.82
CA GLY A 814 -14.44 -39.89 17.75
C GLY A 814 -14.42 -38.40 18.11
N GLU A 815 -14.06 -37.57 17.14
CA GLU A 815 -14.05 -36.10 17.25
C GLU A 815 -15.47 -35.54 17.35
N ASN A 816 -15.60 -34.34 17.93
CA ASN A 816 -16.88 -33.63 18.12
C ASN A 816 -17.90 -34.41 18.98
N THR A 817 -17.43 -35.36 19.79
CA THR A 817 -18.29 -36.16 20.65
C THR A 817 -18.12 -35.76 22.11
N LEU A 818 -19.18 -35.89 22.90
CA LEU A 818 -19.09 -35.60 24.33
C LEU A 818 -17.96 -36.40 25.06
N PRO A 819 -17.72 -37.69 24.77
CA PRO A 819 -16.60 -38.42 25.37
C PRO A 819 -15.22 -37.84 25.09
N SER A 820 -14.96 -37.26 23.91
CA SER A 820 -13.65 -36.66 23.61
C SER A 820 -13.37 -35.45 24.50
N PHE A 821 -14.39 -34.61 24.72
CA PHE A 821 -14.29 -33.44 25.60
C PHE A 821 -14.15 -33.82 27.07
N ILE A 822 -14.88 -34.84 27.54
CA ILE A 822 -14.72 -35.38 28.91
C ILE A 822 -13.30 -35.92 29.11
N ALA A 823 -12.75 -36.62 28.11
CA ALA A 823 -11.39 -37.13 28.18
C ALA A 823 -10.36 -35.99 28.28
N ALA A 824 -10.48 -34.94 27.48
CA ALA A 824 -9.59 -33.78 27.55
C ALA A 824 -9.62 -33.09 28.94
N ALA A 825 -10.82 -32.91 29.50
CA ALA A 825 -11.01 -32.37 30.84
C ALA A 825 -10.35 -33.26 31.92
N ASN A 826 -10.58 -34.57 31.88
CA ASN A 826 -10.00 -35.52 32.83
C ASN A 826 -8.47 -35.62 32.74
N LEU A 827 -7.88 -35.34 31.57
CA LEU A 827 -6.43 -35.29 31.37
C LEU A 827 -5.79 -33.99 31.91
N GLY A 828 -6.60 -33.06 32.41
CA GLY A 828 -6.15 -31.87 33.12
C GLY A 828 -6.18 -30.58 32.31
N ALA A 829 -6.95 -30.53 31.23
CA ALA A 829 -7.21 -29.28 30.51
C ALA A 829 -8.05 -28.34 31.39
N GLN A 830 -7.65 -27.07 31.48
CA GLN A 830 -8.40 -26.06 32.25
C GLN A 830 -9.60 -25.55 31.46
N TYR A 831 -9.42 -25.44 30.14
CA TYR A 831 -10.47 -25.13 29.18
C TYR A 831 -10.55 -26.22 28.13
N VAL A 832 -11.75 -26.47 27.63
CA VAL A 832 -12.00 -27.29 26.45
C VAL A 832 -12.45 -26.39 25.32
N GLU A 833 -11.82 -26.54 24.16
CA GLU A 833 -12.16 -25.83 22.94
C GLU A 833 -13.04 -26.67 22.00
N PHE A 834 -14.06 -26.03 21.43
CA PHE A 834 -14.94 -26.65 20.45
C PHE A 834 -15.61 -25.62 19.53
N ASP A 835 -15.87 -26.04 18.30
CA ASP A 835 -16.51 -25.27 17.25
C ASP A 835 -18.05 -25.30 17.38
N VAL A 836 -18.68 -24.13 17.31
CA VAL A 836 -20.14 -23.98 17.29
C VAL A 836 -20.60 -23.47 15.93
N GLN A 837 -21.56 -24.18 15.35
CA GLN A 837 -22.29 -23.80 14.14
C GLN A 837 -23.81 -23.84 14.40
N LEU A 838 -24.59 -23.23 13.50
CA LEU A 838 -26.06 -23.30 13.55
C LEU A 838 -26.61 -24.23 12.48
N THR A 839 -27.59 -25.05 12.86
CA THR A 839 -28.42 -25.81 11.93
C THR A 839 -29.44 -24.91 11.23
N LYS A 840 -30.15 -25.47 10.23
CA LYS A 840 -31.26 -24.81 9.53
C LYS A 840 -32.33 -24.27 10.48
N ASP A 841 -32.57 -24.97 11.59
CA ASP A 841 -33.56 -24.60 12.61
C ASP A 841 -33.00 -23.62 13.66
N HIS A 842 -31.82 -23.04 13.42
CA HIS A 842 -31.12 -22.12 14.33
C HIS A 842 -30.83 -22.74 15.70
N VAL A 843 -30.35 -23.99 15.70
CA VAL A 843 -29.90 -24.66 16.92
C VAL A 843 -28.38 -24.76 16.94
N PRO A 844 -27.70 -24.30 18.01
CA PRO A 844 -26.25 -24.44 18.16
C PRO A 844 -25.81 -25.89 18.33
N VAL A 845 -25.01 -26.37 17.36
CA VAL A 845 -24.44 -27.72 17.31
C VAL A 845 -22.92 -27.66 17.31
N ILE A 846 -22.28 -28.73 17.79
CA ILE A 846 -20.83 -28.83 17.90
C ILE A 846 -20.27 -29.58 16.70
N TYR A 847 -19.66 -28.85 15.78
CA TYR A 847 -19.10 -29.41 14.55
C TYR A 847 -18.11 -28.45 13.91
N HIS A 848 -16.96 -28.97 13.47
CA HIS A 848 -15.84 -28.14 13.05
C HIS A 848 -15.67 -27.98 11.54
N ASP A 849 -16.05 -28.99 10.77
CA ASP A 849 -16.03 -28.91 9.31
C ASP A 849 -17.26 -28.13 8.84
N PHE A 850 -17.14 -27.38 7.74
CA PHE A 850 -18.33 -26.69 7.19
C PHE A 850 -19.30 -27.68 6.52
N LEU A 851 -18.77 -28.80 5.99
CA LEU A 851 -19.50 -29.84 5.28
C LEU A 851 -19.59 -31.12 6.11
N VAL A 852 -20.81 -31.66 6.21
CA VAL A 852 -21.09 -32.91 6.94
C VAL A 852 -21.05 -34.09 5.97
N SER A 853 -19.84 -34.61 5.72
CA SER A 853 -19.60 -35.64 4.70
C SER A 853 -19.81 -37.08 5.21
N GLU A 854 -20.08 -37.31 6.50
CA GLU A 854 -20.23 -38.65 7.11
C GLU A 854 -21.42 -39.45 6.57
N THR A 855 -22.34 -38.82 5.84
CA THR A 855 -23.45 -39.51 5.16
C THR A 855 -23.10 -40.02 3.77
N GLY A 856 -21.91 -39.67 3.25
CA GLY A 856 -21.53 -39.85 1.85
C GLY A 856 -22.00 -38.72 0.93
N ILE A 857 -22.57 -37.64 1.48
CA ILE A 857 -23.02 -36.43 0.77
C ILE A 857 -22.36 -35.23 1.43
N ASP A 858 -21.87 -34.28 0.63
CA ASP A 858 -21.33 -33.01 1.14
C ASP A 858 -22.46 -32.00 1.34
N ALA A 859 -22.94 -31.85 2.58
CA ALA A 859 -24.00 -30.93 2.94
C ALA A 859 -23.54 -29.91 4.01
N PRO A 860 -23.71 -28.60 3.80
CA PRO A 860 -23.39 -27.61 4.82
C PRO A 860 -24.25 -27.74 6.08
N VAL A 861 -23.67 -27.53 7.27
CA VAL A 861 -24.38 -27.65 8.56
C VAL A 861 -25.66 -26.80 8.60
N HIS A 862 -25.59 -25.56 8.10
CA HIS A 862 -26.72 -24.62 8.09
C HIS A 862 -27.86 -24.99 7.11
N THR A 863 -27.72 -26.08 6.35
CA THR A 863 -28.77 -26.62 5.46
C THR A 863 -29.51 -27.80 6.09
N LEU A 864 -28.94 -28.43 7.12
CA LEU A 864 -29.50 -29.60 7.80
C LEU A 864 -30.36 -29.18 9.00
N THR A 865 -31.47 -29.87 9.23
CA THR A 865 -32.25 -29.72 10.47
C THR A 865 -31.51 -30.36 11.64
N LEU A 866 -31.86 -29.98 12.87
CA LEU A 866 -31.25 -30.60 14.07
C LEU A 866 -31.46 -32.13 14.08
N GLU A 867 -32.68 -32.56 13.75
CA GLU A 867 -33.02 -34.00 13.70
C GLU A 867 -32.18 -34.74 12.67
N GLN A 868 -32.00 -34.15 11.48
CA GLN A 868 -31.13 -34.70 10.45
C GLN A 868 -29.70 -34.81 10.98
N PHE A 869 -29.15 -33.73 11.55
CA PHE A 869 -27.78 -33.68 12.05
C PHE A 869 -27.49 -34.74 13.12
N LEU A 870 -28.35 -34.87 14.13
CA LEU A 870 -28.15 -35.85 15.23
C LEU A 870 -28.28 -37.31 14.74
N HIS A 871 -29.10 -37.58 13.73
CA HIS A 871 -29.32 -38.92 13.20
C HIS A 871 -28.31 -39.37 12.13
N ILE A 872 -27.31 -38.56 11.80
CA ILE A 872 -26.20 -38.96 10.91
C ILE A 872 -25.41 -40.13 11.52
N ASN A 873 -25.31 -40.18 12.85
CA ASN A 873 -24.59 -41.23 13.56
C ASN A 873 -25.44 -41.85 14.69
N PRO A 874 -26.49 -42.63 14.37
CA PRO A 874 -27.38 -43.18 15.39
C PRO A 874 -26.66 -44.26 16.19
N GLU A 875 -26.81 -44.23 17.52
CA GLU A 875 -26.42 -45.36 18.36
C GLU A 875 -27.09 -46.63 17.83
N SER A 876 -26.31 -47.67 17.57
CA SER A 876 -26.85 -49.00 17.37
C SER A 876 -27.53 -49.43 18.68
N ARG A 877 -28.83 -49.17 18.80
CA ARG A 877 -29.68 -50.09 19.55
C ARG A 877 -29.57 -51.41 18.80
N ARG A 878 -28.72 -52.30 19.32
CA ARG A 878 -28.75 -53.73 19.02
C ARG A 878 -30.21 -54.11 18.85
N SER A 879 -30.57 -54.58 17.66
CA SER A 879 -31.85 -55.22 17.39
C SER A 879 -31.98 -56.39 18.35
N ASN A 880 -32.54 -56.12 19.53
CA ASN A 880 -32.92 -57.11 20.50
C ASN A 880 -34.29 -57.62 20.03
N ASN A 881 -34.27 -58.33 18.91
CA ASN A 881 -35.43 -59.07 18.43
C ASN A 881 -35.61 -60.31 19.33
N ARG A 882 -35.94 -60.07 20.61
CA ARG A 882 -36.58 -61.08 21.44
C ARG A 882 -38.05 -61.07 21.07
N GLN A 883 -38.41 -61.89 20.08
CA GLN A 883 -39.78 -62.32 19.89
C GLN A 883 -40.23 -63.05 21.16
N ASN A 884 -41.06 -62.38 21.95
CA ASN A 884 -41.96 -63.00 22.91
C ASN A 884 -43.31 -62.30 22.74
N GLY A 885 -44.25 -62.98 22.08
CA GLY A 885 -45.64 -62.56 21.91
C GLY A 885 -46.45 -63.66 21.20
N PRO A 886 -47.64 -64.03 21.68
CA PRO A 886 -48.13 -65.40 21.63
C PRO A 886 -48.87 -65.77 20.34
N SER A 887 -48.94 -67.07 20.10
CA SER A 887 -49.79 -67.73 19.11
C SER A 887 -51.24 -67.29 19.20
N HIS A 888 -51.83 -66.82 18.09
CA HIS A 888 -53.20 -67.19 17.75
C HIS A 888 -53.42 -67.17 16.23
N SER A 889 -53.94 -68.31 15.78
CA SER A 889 -54.44 -68.67 14.47
C SER A 889 -55.58 -67.78 13.98
N GLY A 890 -55.60 -67.44 12.68
CA GLY A 890 -56.79 -66.90 12.02
C GLY A 890 -56.60 -66.73 10.51
N LYS A 891 -57.32 -67.54 9.74
CA LYS A 891 -57.38 -67.57 8.26
C LYS A 891 -58.02 -66.31 7.67
N SER A 892 -57.59 -65.88 6.49
CA SER A 892 -58.41 -65.52 5.29
C SER A 892 -57.56 -64.72 4.29
N THR A 893 -57.20 -65.29 3.13
CA THR A 893 -57.88 -65.26 1.81
C THR A 893 -57.96 -63.91 1.07
N VAL A 894 -57.25 -63.89 -0.07
CA VAL A 894 -57.59 -63.31 -1.39
C VAL A 894 -57.25 -61.84 -1.66
N GLY A 895 -56.47 -61.65 -2.73
CA GLY A 895 -56.28 -60.37 -3.41
C GLY A 895 -55.10 -60.38 -4.39
N ARG A 896 -55.19 -61.16 -5.47
CA ARG A 896 -54.24 -61.11 -6.60
C ARG A 896 -54.41 -59.80 -7.37
N THR A 897 -53.29 -59.11 -7.65
CA THR A 897 -53.13 -58.36 -8.91
C THR A 897 -51.72 -58.51 -9.42
N ARG A 898 -51.62 -58.94 -10.69
CA ARG A 898 -50.40 -59.17 -11.45
C ARG A 898 -49.90 -57.85 -12.03
N SER A 899 -48.58 -57.64 -12.04
CA SER A 899 -47.92 -56.98 -13.16
C SER A 899 -46.55 -57.62 -13.39
N ASN A 900 -46.32 -57.95 -14.65
CA ASN A 900 -45.15 -58.66 -15.18
C ASN A 900 -43.92 -57.76 -15.22
N SER A 901 -42.79 -58.24 -14.73
CA SER A 901 -41.50 -58.03 -15.40
C SER A 901 -40.65 -59.29 -15.24
N LEU A 902 -40.34 -59.90 -16.39
CA LEU A 902 -39.44 -61.04 -16.55
C LEU A 902 -38.04 -60.48 -16.84
N THR A 903 -37.06 -60.77 -15.99
CA THR A 903 -35.64 -61.08 -16.32
C THR A 903 -34.85 -61.32 -15.02
N PRO A 904 -33.74 -62.09 -15.06
CA PRO A 904 -33.67 -63.34 -14.32
C PRO A 904 -32.90 -63.25 -13.00
N GLN A 905 -33.32 -64.12 -12.09
CA GLN A 905 -32.61 -64.53 -10.89
C GLN A 905 -31.20 -65.03 -11.25
N ARG A 906 -30.16 -64.29 -10.87
CA ARG A 906 -28.78 -64.79 -10.83
C ARG A 906 -28.37 -65.06 -9.40
N SER A 907 -28.22 -66.35 -9.13
CA SER A 907 -27.34 -67.04 -8.17
C SER A 907 -26.90 -66.30 -6.89
N GLN A 908 -27.24 -66.91 -5.76
CA GLN A 908 -26.56 -66.77 -4.49
C GLN A 908 -25.03 -66.79 -4.65
N SER A 909 -24.35 -65.81 -4.05
CA SER A 909 -22.98 -65.94 -3.59
C SER A 909 -22.93 -65.61 -2.10
N MET A 910 -22.47 -66.59 -1.33
CA MET A 910 -22.12 -66.51 0.08
C MET A 910 -21.13 -65.35 0.31
N GLY A 911 -21.50 -64.37 1.14
CA GLY A 911 -20.64 -63.24 1.47
C GLY A 911 -20.96 -62.70 2.87
N TYR A 912 -20.07 -63.01 3.82
CA TYR A 912 -19.81 -62.34 5.08
C TYR A 912 -20.87 -61.31 5.54
N ALA A 913 -21.86 -61.77 6.31
CA ALA A 913 -22.94 -60.94 6.88
C ALA A 913 -22.37 -60.00 7.97
N GLY A 914 -21.77 -58.90 7.53
CA GLY A 914 -21.18 -57.87 8.37
C GLY A 914 -20.38 -56.81 7.60
N SER A 915 -19.92 -57.08 6.37
CA SER A 915 -19.13 -56.11 5.58
C SER A 915 -19.96 -55.25 4.61
N GLY A 916 -21.19 -55.64 4.24
CA GLY A 916 -21.95 -54.97 3.18
C GLY A 916 -22.29 -53.50 3.46
N LEU A 917 -22.73 -53.16 4.68
CA LEU A 917 -23.05 -51.78 5.06
C LEU A 917 -21.80 -50.90 5.20
N GLN A 918 -20.69 -51.49 5.63
CA GLN A 918 -19.41 -50.82 5.75
C GLN A 918 -18.82 -50.54 4.37
N GLN A 919 -18.88 -51.52 3.47
CA GLN A 919 -18.41 -51.44 2.09
C GLN A 919 -19.27 -50.49 1.25
N GLU A 920 -20.60 -50.50 1.40
CA GLU A 920 -21.50 -49.54 0.75
C GLU A 920 -21.27 -48.11 1.25
N MET A 921 -21.01 -47.94 2.55
CA MET A 921 -20.69 -46.64 3.12
C MET A 921 -19.31 -46.16 2.68
N GLU A 922 -18.29 -47.02 2.66
CA GLU A 922 -16.96 -46.70 2.10
C GLU A 922 -17.03 -46.33 0.61
N GLU A 923 -17.87 -47.02 -0.16
CA GLU A 923 -18.14 -46.66 -1.57
C GLU A 923 -18.79 -45.28 -1.69
N ARG A 924 -19.79 -44.95 -0.86
CA ARG A 924 -20.39 -43.60 -0.84
C ARG A 924 -19.40 -42.53 -0.38
N MET A 925 -18.60 -42.82 0.64
CA MET A 925 -17.58 -41.91 1.15
C MET A 925 -16.52 -41.60 0.10
N LYS A 926 -16.18 -42.54 -0.80
CA LYS A 926 -15.25 -42.27 -1.91
C LYS A 926 -15.66 -41.10 -2.80
N HIS A 927 -16.95 -40.79 -2.84
CA HIS A 927 -17.49 -39.71 -3.67
C HIS A 927 -17.52 -38.36 -2.97
N THR A 928 -17.33 -38.30 -1.65
CA THR A 928 -17.25 -37.04 -0.90
C THR A 928 -15.95 -36.32 -1.18
N ARG A 929 -15.98 -34.99 -1.06
CA ARG A 929 -14.81 -34.15 -1.26
C ARG A 929 -13.69 -34.47 -0.29
N ASP A 930 -13.99 -34.53 1.01
CA ASP A 930 -13.00 -34.80 2.05
C ASP A 930 -12.21 -36.08 1.76
N PHE A 931 -12.88 -37.13 1.29
CA PHE A 931 -12.23 -38.39 0.95
C PHE A 931 -11.40 -38.29 -0.33
N LYS A 932 -11.85 -37.55 -1.35
CA LYS A 932 -11.07 -37.31 -2.57
C LYS A 932 -9.81 -36.51 -2.31
N GLU A 933 -9.87 -35.56 -1.39
CA GLU A 933 -8.77 -34.66 -1.05
C GLU A 933 -7.78 -35.29 -0.06
N LYS A 934 -8.27 -35.78 1.08
CA LYS A 934 -7.45 -36.31 2.19
C LYS A 934 -7.20 -37.82 2.10
N GLY A 935 -7.96 -38.55 1.28
CA GLY A 935 -7.92 -40.02 1.19
C GLY A 935 -8.57 -40.75 2.37
N TYR A 936 -9.06 -40.02 3.39
CA TYR A 936 -9.78 -40.55 4.55
C TYR A 936 -10.65 -39.46 5.18
N LYS A 937 -11.72 -39.85 5.90
CA LYS A 937 -12.53 -38.95 6.75
C LYS A 937 -12.46 -39.40 8.20
N ALA A 938 -12.15 -38.49 9.12
CA ALA A 938 -12.22 -38.75 10.56
C ALA A 938 -13.65 -39.16 10.97
N ASN A 939 -13.81 -39.91 12.07
CA ASN A 939 -15.11 -40.47 12.48
C ASN A 939 -15.75 -41.49 11.52
N SER A 940 -15.04 -41.95 10.48
CA SER A 940 -15.50 -43.04 9.62
C SER A 940 -15.83 -44.29 10.44
N ARG A 941 -16.92 -44.98 10.08
CA ARG A 941 -17.37 -46.18 10.80
C ARG A 941 -16.27 -47.24 10.79
N GLY A 942 -16.11 -47.94 11.91
CA GLY A 942 -15.12 -49.02 12.07
C GLY A 942 -13.73 -48.61 12.57
N ASN A 943 -13.34 -47.33 12.43
CA ASN A 943 -11.98 -46.87 12.82
C ASN A 943 -11.92 -46.14 14.18
N PHE A 944 -13.05 -45.62 14.69
CA PHE A 944 -13.12 -44.77 15.89
C PHE A 944 -14.24 -45.18 16.84
N ILE A 945 -14.12 -44.87 18.14
CA ILE A 945 -15.20 -45.04 19.12
C ILE A 945 -16.31 -44.03 18.79
N GLN A 946 -17.48 -44.55 18.42
CA GLN A 946 -18.61 -43.74 17.99
C GLN A 946 -19.45 -43.23 19.17
N ALA A 947 -19.84 -41.97 19.07
CA ALA A 947 -20.88 -41.36 19.88
C ALA A 947 -21.65 -40.36 18.98
N PRO A 948 -22.92 -40.06 19.32
CA PRO A 948 -23.68 -39.06 18.58
C PRO A 948 -23.03 -37.67 18.70
N PHE A 949 -23.20 -36.85 17.67
CA PHE A 949 -22.79 -35.44 17.72
C PHE A 949 -23.51 -34.72 18.86
N ALA A 950 -22.84 -33.73 19.45
CA ALA A 950 -23.36 -32.99 20.59
C ALA A 950 -23.97 -31.65 20.19
N THR A 951 -24.96 -31.20 20.95
CA THR A 951 -25.41 -29.81 20.93
C THR A 951 -24.66 -28.97 21.96
N LEU A 952 -24.67 -27.64 21.82
CA LEU A 952 -24.11 -26.76 22.85
C LEU A 952 -24.78 -26.98 24.22
N GLU A 953 -26.10 -27.22 24.22
CA GLU A 953 -26.89 -27.52 25.42
C GLU A 953 -26.46 -28.82 26.10
N ASP A 954 -26.11 -29.85 25.33
CA ASP A 954 -25.57 -31.11 25.86
C ASP A 954 -24.24 -30.89 26.60
N LEU A 955 -23.34 -30.06 26.05
CA LEU A 955 -22.05 -29.77 26.67
C LEU A 955 -22.22 -29.07 28.01
N PHE A 956 -23.06 -28.04 28.10
CA PHE A 956 -23.30 -27.32 29.36
C PHE A 956 -23.87 -28.23 30.46
N ARG A 957 -24.75 -29.17 30.10
CA ARG A 957 -25.39 -30.08 31.07
C ARG A 957 -24.51 -31.23 31.52
N LYS A 958 -23.66 -31.77 30.63
CA LYS A 958 -22.95 -33.03 30.86
C LYS A 958 -21.49 -32.86 31.25
N LEU A 959 -20.84 -31.74 30.91
CA LEU A 959 -19.47 -31.46 31.37
C LEU A 959 -19.48 -30.83 32.77
N PRO A 960 -18.50 -31.16 33.63
CA PRO A 960 -18.40 -30.56 34.97
C PRO A 960 -18.28 -29.03 34.92
N GLU A 961 -18.90 -28.33 35.86
CA GLU A 961 -18.97 -26.84 35.89
C GLU A 961 -17.60 -26.16 36.10
N HIS A 962 -16.64 -26.85 36.74
CA HIS A 962 -15.28 -26.33 36.95
C HIS A 962 -14.42 -26.26 35.68
N VAL A 963 -14.83 -26.91 34.59
CA VAL A 963 -14.11 -26.91 33.31
C VAL A 963 -14.57 -25.71 32.49
N GLY A 964 -13.65 -24.82 32.14
CA GLY A 964 -13.95 -23.65 31.32
C GLY A 964 -14.21 -24.01 29.85
N PHE A 965 -14.97 -23.18 29.14
CA PHE A 965 -15.24 -23.35 27.71
C PHE A 965 -14.56 -22.26 26.89
N ASN A 966 -13.82 -22.66 25.85
CA ASN A 966 -13.44 -21.82 24.73
C ASN A 966 -14.39 -22.15 23.57
N ILE A 967 -15.37 -21.28 23.33
CA ILE A 967 -16.40 -21.47 22.31
C ILE A 967 -15.92 -20.79 21.03
N GLU A 968 -15.47 -21.59 20.05
CA GLU A 968 -15.11 -21.10 18.73
C GLU A 968 -16.38 -20.89 17.89
N MET A 969 -16.65 -19.65 17.52
CA MET A 969 -17.75 -19.26 16.65
C MET A 969 -17.34 -19.50 15.21
N LYS A 970 -17.69 -20.68 14.69
CA LYS A 970 -17.33 -21.13 13.34
C LYS A 970 -18.33 -20.57 12.33
N TYR A 971 -17.94 -19.51 11.65
CA TYR A 971 -18.76 -18.82 10.66
C TYR A 971 -18.00 -18.69 9.34
N PRO A 972 -18.57 -19.12 8.21
CA PRO A 972 -17.84 -19.18 6.94
C PRO A 972 -17.53 -17.78 6.39
N MET A 973 -16.31 -17.60 5.90
CA MET A 973 -15.94 -16.46 5.06
C MET A 973 -16.16 -16.78 3.58
N LEU A 974 -16.28 -15.74 2.72
CA LEU A 974 -16.54 -15.93 1.29
C LEU A 974 -15.52 -16.84 0.61
N HIS A 975 -14.22 -16.64 0.89
CA HIS A 975 -13.17 -17.45 0.28
C HIS A 975 -13.22 -18.91 0.72
N GLU A 976 -13.58 -19.20 1.98
CA GLU A 976 -13.72 -20.56 2.50
C GLU A 976 -14.94 -21.25 1.85
N SER A 977 -16.05 -20.53 1.70
CA SER A 977 -17.23 -21.05 0.98
C SER A 977 -16.91 -21.39 -0.47
N GLU A 978 -16.19 -20.52 -1.18
CA GLU A 978 -15.75 -20.77 -2.56
C GLU A 978 -14.77 -21.94 -2.63
N GLU A 979 -13.80 -21.97 -1.72
CA GLU A 979 -12.83 -23.06 -1.62
C GLU A 979 -13.55 -24.39 -1.41
N HIS A 980 -14.51 -24.46 -0.48
CA HIS A 980 -15.30 -25.65 -0.16
C HIS A 980 -16.44 -25.95 -1.15
N GLU A 981 -16.58 -25.18 -2.24
CA GLU A 981 -17.68 -25.31 -3.23
C GLU A 981 -19.08 -25.26 -2.59
N MET A 982 -19.20 -24.47 -1.53
CA MET A 982 -20.46 -24.21 -0.83
C MET A 982 -21.21 -23.03 -1.44
N ASP A 983 -22.51 -22.95 -1.13
CA ASP A 983 -23.30 -21.77 -1.46
C ASP A 983 -22.68 -20.50 -0.82
N THR A 984 -22.71 -19.37 -1.54
CA THR A 984 -22.13 -18.08 -1.11
C THR A 984 -23.03 -17.30 -0.14
N TYR A 985 -23.91 -17.99 0.59
CA TYR A 985 -24.77 -17.41 1.62
C TYR A 985 -24.60 -18.15 2.95
N ALA A 986 -24.88 -17.46 4.05
CA ALA A 986 -24.83 -18.01 5.39
C ALA A 986 -26.02 -17.51 6.24
N VAL A 987 -26.15 -18.03 7.46
CA VAL A 987 -27.11 -17.50 8.47
C VAL A 987 -26.78 -16.03 8.72
N GLU A 988 -27.79 -15.17 8.88
CA GLU A 988 -27.57 -13.76 9.15
C GLU A 988 -26.73 -13.55 10.43
N LEU A 989 -25.69 -12.72 10.33
CA LEU A 989 -24.64 -12.58 11.34
C LEU A 989 -25.15 -12.19 12.74
N ASN A 990 -26.09 -11.24 12.83
CA ASN A 990 -26.65 -10.84 14.14
C ASN A 990 -27.48 -11.98 14.73
N SER A 991 -28.33 -12.63 13.93
CA SER A 991 -29.10 -13.79 14.34
C SER A 991 -28.20 -14.92 14.82
N PHE A 992 -27.07 -15.17 14.15
CA PHE A 992 -26.10 -16.19 14.56
C PHE A 992 -25.55 -15.91 15.96
N CYS A 993 -25.05 -14.70 16.18
CA CYS A 993 -24.52 -14.28 17.48
C CYS A 993 -25.60 -14.29 18.57
N ASP A 994 -26.80 -13.77 18.29
CA ASP A 994 -27.88 -13.65 19.27
C ASP A 994 -28.39 -15.02 19.73
N THR A 995 -28.51 -15.99 18.82
CA THR A 995 -28.90 -17.36 19.15
C THR A 995 -27.88 -18.05 20.08
N VAL A 996 -26.59 -17.93 19.78
CA VAL A 996 -25.54 -18.54 20.62
C VAL A 996 -25.43 -17.83 21.96
N LEU A 997 -25.45 -16.48 21.97
CA LEU A 997 -25.39 -15.68 23.20
C LEU A 997 -26.57 -15.98 24.13
N SER A 998 -27.79 -16.11 23.61
CA SER A 998 -28.97 -16.48 24.41
C SER A 998 -28.73 -17.82 25.11
N LYS A 999 -28.31 -18.85 24.37
CA LYS A 999 -28.04 -20.17 24.95
C LYS A 999 -26.91 -20.17 25.98
N VAL A 1000 -25.87 -19.37 25.76
CA VAL A 1000 -24.77 -19.22 26.71
C VAL A 1000 -25.26 -18.54 28.00
N TYR A 1001 -25.97 -17.42 27.92
CA TYR A 1001 -26.47 -16.74 29.11
C TYR A 1001 -27.56 -17.53 29.86
N ASP A 1002 -28.30 -18.41 29.18
CA ASP A 1002 -29.27 -19.32 29.81
C ASP A 1002 -28.60 -20.44 30.62
N LEU A 1003 -27.44 -20.95 30.16
CA LEU A 1003 -26.86 -22.21 30.65
C LEU A 1003 -25.47 -22.09 31.29
N ALA A 1004 -24.80 -20.94 31.19
CA ALA A 1004 -23.42 -20.75 31.65
C ALA A 1004 -23.23 -21.00 33.14
N GLY A 1005 -24.18 -20.56 33.99
CA GLY A 1005 -24.01 -20.61 35.45
C GLY A 1005 -22.76 -19.84 35.90
N GLU A 1006 -21.93 -20.46 36.75
CA GLU A 1006 -20.66 -19.90 37.22
C GLU A 1006 -19.45 -20.36 36.38
N ARG A 1007 -19.69 -21.05 35.26
CA ARG A 1007 -18.62 -21.56 34.38
C ARG A 1007 -17.84 -20.41 33.72
N HIS A 1008 -16.52 -20.55 33.64
CA HIS A 1008 -15.68 -19.63 32.87
C HIS A 1008 -15.83 -19.86 31.36
N ILE A 1009 -16.13 -18.79 30.61
CA ILE A 1009 -16.36 -18.85 29.16
C ILE A 1009 -15.46 -17.85 28.45
N ILE A 1010 -14.97 -18.23 27.28
CA ILE A 1010 -14.25 -17.40 26.32
C ILE A 1010 -14.88 -17.63 24.97
N PHE A 1011 -15.11 -16.56 24.20
CA PHE A 1011 -15.44 -16.68 22.80
C PHE A 1011 -14.21 -16.51 21.94
N SER A 1012 -14.20 -17.21 20.81
CA SER A 1012 -13.11 -17.11 19.85
C SER A 1012 -13.64 -17.25 18.42
N SER A 1013 -13.01 -16.61 17.43
CA SER A 1013 -13.40 -16.76 16.02
C SER A 1013 -12.30 -16.31 15.06
N PHE A 1014 -12.21 -16.99 13.91
CA PHE A 1014 -11.41 -16.54 12.75
C PHE A 1014 -12.05 -15.38 12.00
N ASN A 1015 -13.37 -15.20 12.13
CA ASN A 1015 -14.10 -14.16 11.43
C ASN A 1015 -14.05 -12.84 12.22
N PRO A 1016 -13.46 -11.75 11.68
CA PRO A 1016 -13.35 -10.50 12.41
C PRO A 1016 -14.72 -9.85 12.70
N ASP A 1017 -15.72 -10.03 11.82
CA ASP A 1017 -17.06 -9.45 12.00
C ASP A 1017 -17.81 -10.11 13.16
N ILE A 1018 -17.61 -11.42 13.37
CA ILE A 1018 -18.11 -12.12 14.56
C ILE A 1018 -17.47 -11.53 15.83
N CYS A 1019 -16.16 -11.31 15.83
CA CYS A 1019 -15.46 -10.72 16.98
C CYS A 1019 -15.99 -9.33 17.32
N LEU A 1020 -16.25 -8.50 16.30
CA LEU A 1020 -16.89 -7.19 16.48
C LEU A 1020 -18.32 -7.32 17.03
N CYS A 1021 -19.15 -8.17 16.42
CA CYS A 1021 -20.52 -8.42 16.87
C CYS A 1021 -20.56 -8.82 18.34
N LEU A 1022 -19.75 -9.78 18.76
CA LEU A 1022 -19.67 -10.21 20.15
C LEU A 1022 -19.19 -9.08 21.06
N SER A 1023 -18.15 -8.34 20.67
CA SER A 1023 -17.61 -7.25 21.50
C SER A 1023 -18.63 -6.14 21.76
N PHE A 1024 -19.54 -5.91 20.81
CA PHE A 1024 -20.56 -4.87 20.92
C PHE A 1024 -21.92 -5.39 21.41
N LYS A 1025 -22.17 -6.70 21.44
CA LYS A 1025 -23.42 -7.29 21.93
C LYS A 1025 -23.38 -7.67 23.41
N GLN A 1026 -22.21 -7.96 23.98
CA GLN A 1026 -22.09 -8.39 25.36
C GLN A 1026 -20.92 -7.73 26.12
N PRO A 1027 -21.05 -7.48 27.44
CA PRO A 1027 -20.01 -6.79 28.22
C PRO A 1027 -19.02 -7.68 28.98
N SER A 1028 -19.35 -8.93 29.27
CA SER A 1028 -18.75 -9.67 30.39
C SER A 1028 -17.80 -10.81 29.98
N ILE A 1029 -17.99 -11.38 28.78
CA ILE A 1029 -17.26 -12.55 28.30
C ILE A 1029 -16.07 -12.09 27.44
N PRO A 1030 -14.84 -12.56 27.71
CA PRO A 1030 -13.68 -12.23 26.90
C PRO A 1030 -13.75 -12.84 25.50
N ILE A 1031 -13.15 -12.14 24.53
CA ILE A 1031 -13.11 -12.55 23.11
C ILE A 1031 -11.66 -12.63 22.65
N LEU A 1032 -11.28 -13.76 22.06
CA LEU A 1032 -10.01 -13.99 21.39
C LEU A 1032 -10.19 -13.99 19.86
N PHE A 1033 -9.27 -13.35 19.15
CA PHE A 1033 -9.28 -13.34 17.69
C PHE A 1033 -8.35 -14.42 17.14
N LEU A 1034 -8.86 -15.35 16.32
CA LEU A 1034 -8.07 -16.42 15.70
C LEU A 1034 -7.51 -15.96 14.37
N THR A 1035 -6.28 -16.36 14.06
CA THR A 1035 -5.63 -16.01 12.79
C THR A 1035 -4.67 -17.10 12.31
N ASP A 1036 -4.86 -17.51 11.06
CA ASP A 1036 -3.95 -18.36 10.28
C ASP A 1036 -2.89 -17.54 9.52
N ALA A 1037 -2.69 -16.27 9.88
CA ALA A 1037 -1.80 -15.33 9.22
C ALA A 1037 -0.44 -15.95 8.82
N GLY A 1038 -0.23 -16.08 7.51
CA GLY A 1038 0.99 -16.61 6.89
C GLY A 1038 1.13 -18.13 6.81
N VAL A 1039 0.28 -18.90 7.50
CA VAL A 1039 0.29 -20.38 7.43
C VAL A 1039 -0.65 -20.89 6.35
N SER A 1040 -1.86 -20.35 6.30
CA SER A 1040 -2.89 -20.69 5.32
C SER A 1040 -3.33 -19.43 4.56
N PRO A 1041 -3.92 -19.57 3.35
CA PRO A 1041 -4.52 -18.45 2.64
C PRO A 1041 -5.66 -17.83 3.48
N VAL A 1042 -5.58 -16.52 3.72
CA VAL A 1042 -6.61 -15.77 4.45
C VAL A 1042 -7.22 -14.75 3.51
N GLY A 1043 -8.54 -14.72 3.36
CA GLY A 1043 -9.20 -13.77 2.46
C GLY A 1043 -9.35 -12.35 3.03
N ASP A 1044 -9.46 -12.19 4.35
CA ASP A 1044 -9.72 -10.89 4.98
C ASP A 1044 -8.42 -10.12 5.29
N VAL A 1045 -8.35 -8.86 4.85
CA VAL A 1045 -7.21 -7.97 5.08
C VAL A 1045 -6.86 -7.80 6.56
N ARG A 1046 -7.84 -7.82 7.48
CA ARG A 1046 -7.65 -7.67 8.93
C ARG A 1046 -6.95 -8.87 9.57
N ALA A 1047 -6.97 -10.02 8.88
CA ALA A 1047 -6.35 -11.26 9.28
C ALA A 1047 -5.16 -11.66 8.38
N SER A 1048 -4.77 -10.80 7.44
CA SER A 1048 -3.73 -11.06 6.44
C SER A 1048 -2.35 -11.35 7.04
N SER A 1049 -2.04 -10.75 8.18
CA SER A 1049 -0.77 -10.90 8.88
C SER A 1049 -0.95 -10.85 10.40
N LEU A 1050 0.06 -11.32 11.14
CA LEU A 1050 0.08 -11.22 12.59
C LEU A 1050 0.07 -9.75 13.04
N GLN A 1051 0.74 -8.86 12.29
CA GLN A 1051 0.69 -7.42 12.53
C GLN A 1051 -0.74 -6.86 12.46
N GLU A 1052 -1.49 -7.19 11.41
CA GLU A 1052 -2.87 -6.72 11.25
C GLU A 1052 -3.79 -7.33 12.30
N ALA A 1053 -3.59 -8.59 12.66
CA ALA A 1053 -4.34 -9.23 13.73
C ALA A 1053 -4.11 -8.57 15.11
N ILE A 1054 -2.86 -8.20 15.43
CA ILE A 1054 -2.52 -7.44 16.65
C ILE A 1054 -3.18 -6.05 16.61
N ARG A 1055 -3.11 -5.35 15.48
CA ARG A 1055 -3.75 -4.04 15.29
C ARG A 1055 -5.26 -4.12 15.49
N PHE A 1056 -5.91 -5.10 14.86
CA PHE A 1056 -7.34 -5.36 14.98
C PHE A 1056 -7.74 -5.64 16.43
N ALA A 1057 -7.10 -6.61 17.09
CA ALA A 1057 -7.43 -6.97 18.48
C ALA A 1057 -7.21 -5.83 19.47
N SER A 1058 -6.10 -5.09 19.32
CA SER A 1058 -5.78 -3.95 20.19
C SER A 1058 -6.78 -2.80 20.00
N ARG A 1059 -7.15 -2.48 18.75
CA ARG A 1059 -8.09 -1.40 18.40
C ARG A 1059 -9.49 -1.65 18.98
N TRP A 1060 -9.99 -2.87 18.84
CA TRP A 1060 -11.32 -3.25 19.30
C TRP A 1060 -11.37 -3.71 20.76
N ASN A 1061 -10.23 -3.63 21.46
CA ASN A 1061 -10.10 -4.00 22.87
C ASN A 1061 -10.57 -5.44 23.13
N LEU A 1062 -10.15 -6.37 22.25
CA LEU A 1062 -10.29 -7.81 22.45
C LEU A 1062 -9.28 -8.30 23.50
N LEU A 1063 -9.53 -9.47 24.09
CA LEU A 1063 -8.64 -10.03 25.14
C LEU A 1063 -7.24 -10.30 24.58
N GLY A 1064 -7.17 -10.84 23.37
CA GLY A 1064 -5.93 -11.28 22.77
C GLY A 1064 -6.13 -11.95 21.42
N ILE A 1065 -5.05 -12.57 20.95
CA ILE A 1065 -5.02 -13.29 19.69
C ILE A 1065 -4.65 -14.76 19.90
N VAL A 1066 -5.18 -15.61 19.05
CA VAL A 1066 -4.86 -17.03 18.94
C VAL A 1066 -4.23 -17.22 17.56
N SER A 1067 -2.92 -17.41 17.51
CA SER A 1067 -2.16 -17.54 16.27
C SER A 1067 -1.70 -18.98 16.06
N ALA A 1068 -1.57 -19.42 14.82
CA ALA A 1068 -0.89 -20.67 14.54
C ALA A 1068 0.51 -20.69 15.21
N ALA A 1069 0.92 -21.85 15.74
CA ALA A 1069 2.17 -21.97 16.50
C ALA A 1069 3.42 -21.77 15.63
N GLU A 1070 3.33 -22.00 14.31
CA GLU A 1070 4.49 -21.98 13.40
C GLU A 1070 5.21 -20.62 13.34
N PRO A 1071 4.56 -19.46 13.10
CA PRO A 1071 5.21 -18.14 13.17
C PRO A 1071 5.90 -17.88 14.51
N LEU A 1072 5.25 -18.26 15.62
CA LEU A 1072 5.78 -18.05 16.98
C LEU A 1072 6.96 -18.97 17.31
N ILE A 1073 7.00 -20.18 16.76
CA ILE A 1073 8.13 -21.10 16.95
C ILE A 1073 9.31 -20.69 16.05
N ASN A 1074 9.03 -20.27 14.81
CA ASN A 1074 10.05 -19.82 13.86
C ASN A 1074 10.73 -18.52 14.34
N SER A 1075 9.95 -17.61 14.92
CA SER A 1075 10.40 -16.32 15.45
C SER A 1075 9.82 -16.07 16.85
N PRO A 1076 10.43 -16.64 17.92
CA PRO A 1076 9.89 -16.59 19.30
C PRO A 1076 9.65 -15.19 19.86
N ARG A 1077 10.43 -14.18 19.44
CA ARG A 1077 10.26 -12.79 19.88
C ARG A 1077 8.90 -12.20 19.53
N LEU A 1078 8.19 -12.75 18.53
CA LEU A 1078 6.83 -12.33 18.19
C LEU A 1078 5.85 -12.49 19.36
N VAL A 1079 6.07 -13.46 20.26
CA VAL A 1079 5.27 -13.61 21.49
C VAL A 1079 5.38 -12.35 22.34
N ARG A 1080 6.59 -11.81 22.53
CA ARG A 1080 6.79 -10.56 23.30
C ARG A 1080 6.09 -9.38 22.64
N VAL A 1081 6.14 -9.29 21.31
CA VAL A 1081 5.52 -8.19 20.55
C VAL A 1081 4.00 -8.15 20.78
N VAL A 1082 3.34 -9.31 20.80
CA VAL A 1082 1.91 -9.41 21.13
C VAL A 1082 1.65 -8.92 22.56
N LYS A 1083 2.47 -9.38 23.51
CA LYS A 1083 2.32 -9.04 24.94
C LYS A 1083 2.61 -7.58 25.25
N GLU A 1084 3.57 -6.96 24.58
CA GLU A 1084 3.89 -5.53 24.69
C GLU A 1084 2.72 -4.65 24.25
N ASN A 1085 1.86 -5.14 23.35
CA ASN A 1085 0.60 -4.49 22.97
C ASN A 1085 -0.53 -4.68 24.03
N GLY A 1086 -0.23 -5.34 25.14
CA GLY A 1086 -1.17 -5.61 26.23
C GLY A 1086 -2.25 -6.63 25.89
N LEU A 1087 -1.97 -7.51 24.93
CA LEU A 1087 -2.84 -8.59 24.47
C LEU A 1087 -2.38 -9.93 25.06
N VAL A 1088 -3.34 -10.82 25.28
CA VAL A 1088 -3.07 -12.23 25.57
C VAL A 1088 -2.56 -12.90 24.29
N CYS A 1089 -1.48 -13.68 24.38
CA CYS A 1089 -0.94 -14.46 23.27
C CYS A 1089 -1.21 -15.95 23.50
N VAL A 1090 -2.00 -16.54 22.60
CA VAL A 1090 -2.31 -17.97 22.59
C VAL A 1090 -1.83 -18.57 21.27
N SER A 1091 -1.33 -19.81 21.30
CA SER A 1091 -1.01 -20.55 20.08
C SER A 1091 -1.80 -21.84 19.93
N TYR A 1092 -2.03 -22.26 18.68
CA TYR A 1092 -2.65 -23.56 18.33
C TYR A 1092 -1.91 -24.24 17.17
N GLY A 1093 -2.24 -25.51 16.95
CA GLY A 1093 -1.73 -26.30 15.83
C GLY A 1093 -0.87 -27.48 16.27
N THR A 1094 -0.47 -28.30 15.31
CA THR A 1094 0.17 -29.60 15.58
C THR A 1094 1.52 -29.48 16.27
N LEU A 1095 2.26 -28.39 16.06
CA LEU A 1095 3.55 -28.13 16.71
C LEU A 1095 3.42 -27.99 18.23
N ASN A 1096 2.25 -27.63 18.75
CA ASN A 1096 1.99 -27.58 20.18
C ASN A 1096 1.84 -28.97 20.84
N ASN A 1097 1.83 -30.05 20.05
CA ASN A 1097 1.85 -31.41 20.58
C ASN A 1097 3.27 -31.87 20.96
N ASP A 1098 4.32 -31.09 20.65
CA ASP A 1098 5.70 -31.31 21.10
C ASP A 1098 6.04 -30.44 22.33
N PRO A 1099 6.38 -31.04 23.49
CA PRO A 1099 6.79 -30.29 24.67
C PRO A 1099 7.96 -29.32 24.44
N ILE A 1100 8.92 -29.64 23.57
CA ILE A 1100 10.11 -28.80 23.31
C ILE A 1100 9.69 -27.51 22.62
N MET A 1101 8.79 -27.61 21.64
CA MET A 1101 8.27 -26.46 20.90
C MET A 1101 7.41 -25.56 21.78
N VAL A 1102 6.61 -26.15 22.68
CA VAL A 1102 5.87 -25.40 23.69
C VAL A 1102 6.82 -24.67 24.65
N GLN A 1103 7.88 -25.34 25.13
CA GLN A 1103 8.87 -24.72 26.01
C GLN A 1103 9.57 -23.50 25.38
N ARG A 1104 9.85 -23.52 24.07
CA ARG A 1104 10.38 -22.35 23.34
C ARG A 1104 9.45 -21.15 23.42
N GLN A 1105 8.13 -21.36 23.27
CA GLN A 1105 7.13 -20.30 23.38
C GLN A 1105 6.95 -19.81 24.83
N VAL A 1106 7.03 -20.73 25.80
CA VAL A 1106 6.96 -20.42 27.24
C VAL A 1106 8.14 -19.57 27.71
N LYS A 1107 9.36 -19.82 27.19
CA LYS A 1107 10.55 -18.98 27.46
C LYS A 1107 10.32 -17.50 27.11
N GLU A 1108 9.52 -17.25 26.08
CA GLU A 1108 9.16 -15.90 25.61
C GLU A 1108 7.88 -15.36 26.27
N GLY A 1109 7.25 -16.15 27.14
CA GLY A 1109 6.14 -15.75 27.99
C GLY A 1109 4.76 -16.00 27.42
N ILE A 1110 4.54 -17.00 26.55
CA ILE A 1110 3.19 -17.29 26.03
C ILE A 1110 2.17 -17.56 27.16
N ASP A 1111 0.93 -17.04 27.01
CA ASP A 1111 -0.06 -17.08 28.08
C ASP A 1111 -0.87 -18.39 28.09
N ALA A 1112 -1.20 -18.94 26.92
CA ALA A 1112 -1.85 -20.24 26.79
C ALA A 1112 -1.44 -20.97 25.51
N VAL A 1113 -1.54 -22.30 25.54
CA VAL A 1113 -1.35 -23.17 24.37
C VAL A 1113 -2.53 -24.12 24.22
N ILE A 1114 -3.06 -24.18 22.99
CA ILE A 1114 -4.09 -25.13 22.56
C ILE A 1114 -3.37 -26.39 22.08
N VAL A 1115 -3.69 -27.53 22.70
CA VAL A 1115 -2.99 -28.81 22.51
C VAL A 1115 -3.97 -29.98 22.37
N ASP A 1116 -3.63 -30.97 21.55
CA ASP A 1116 -4.36 -32.25 21.55
C ASP A 1116 -3.81 -33.20 22.62
N SER A 1117 -2.49 -33.19 22.84
CA SER A 1117 -1.79 -34.07 23.78
C SER A 1117 -1.65 -33.46 25.19
N VAL A 1118 -2.79 -33.15 25.83
CA VAL A 1118 -2.88 -32.46 27.13
C VAL A 1118 -1.93 -33.04 28.19
N LEU A 1119 -1.91 -34.37 28.35
CA LEU A 1119 -1.09 -35.03 29.37
C LEU A 1119 0.42 -34.88 29.12
N ALA A 1120 0.85 -34.99 27.86
CA ALA A 1120 2.27 -34.92 27.50
C ALA A 1120 2.83 -33.51 27.76
N ILE A 1121 2.09 -32.49 27.33
CA ILE A 1121 2.48 -31.09 27.51
C ILE A 1121 2.45 -30.69 28.99
N ARG A 1122 1.42 -31.10 29.74
CA ARG A 1122 1.35 -30.82 31.18
C ARG A 1122 2.54 -31.41 31.95
N LYS A 1123 2.95 -32.63 31.62
CA LYS A 1123 4.17 -33.25 32.19
C LYS A 1123 5.43 -32.48 31.78
N GLY A 1124 5.52 -32.06 30.51
CA GLY A 1124 6.65 -31.25 30.02
C GLY A 1124 6.80 -29.89 30.72
N LEU A 1125 5.69 -29.22 31.02
CA LEU A 1125 5.67 -27.94 31.74
C LEU A 1125 6.07 -28.11 33.23
N THR A 1126 5.50 -29.10 33.91
CA THR A 1126 5.81 -29.39 35.34
C THR A 1126 7.25 -29.90 35.56
N SER A 1127 7.81 -30.62 34.58
CA SER A 1127 9.21 -31.08 34.65
C SER A 1127 10.21 -29.93 34.48
N ALA A 1128 9.86 -28.89 33.72
CA ALA A 1128 10.70 -27.70 33.57
C ALA A 1128 10.65 -26.79 34.81
N GLU A 1129 9.48 -26.62 35.42
CA GLU A 1129 9.32 -25.86 36.68
C GLU A 1129 10.18 -26.43 37.81
N SER A 1130 10.18 -27.76 37.97
CA SER A 1130 10.98 -28.46 38.99
C SER A 1130 12.51 -28.37 38.74
N ALA A 1131 12.96 -28.37 37.49
CA ALA A 1131 14.37 -28.12 37.16
C ALA A 1131 14.81 -26.68 37.44
N THR A 1132 13.90 -25.71 37.25
CA THR A 1132 14.18 -24.27 37.48
C THR A 1132 14.26 -23.96 38.98
N GLU A 1133 13.44 -24.61 39.82
CA GLU A 1133 13.51 -24.51 41.28
C GLU A 1133 14.78 -25.15 41.88
N GLN A 1134 15.27 -26.26 41.32
CA GLN A 1134 16.54 -26.86 41.73
C GLN A 1134 17.77 -26.00 41.40
N SER A 1135 17.71 -25.19 40.33
CA SER A 1135 18.80 -24.25 39.98
C SER A 1135 18.87 -23.01 40.88
N LYS A 1136 17.76 -22.63 41.54
CA LYS A 1136 17.69 -21.43 42.40
C LYS A 1136 18.06 -21.69 43.86
N ASN A 1137 17.98 -22.94 44.33
CA ASN A 1137 18.31 -23.33 45.70
C ASN A 1137 19.67 -24.04 45.82
N GLY A 1138 20.70 -23.48 45.19
CA GLY A 1138 22.08 -23.94 45.32
C GLY A 1138 22.78 -23.37 46.55
N THR A 1139 22.63 -24.01 47.70
CA THR A 1139 23.63 -23.96 48.79
C THR A 1139 23.98 -25.40 49.18
N PRO A 1140 25.26 -25.81 49.18
CA PRO A 1140 25.63 -27.17 49.51
C PRO A 1140 25.72 -27.27 51.04
N THR A 1141 24.76 -27.94 51.68
CA THR A 1141 24.93 -28.44 53.04
C THR A 1141 25.18 -29.93 52.97
N ILE A 1142 26.43 -30.29 53.25
CA ILE A 1142 26.91 -31.61 53.62
C ILE A 1142 26.18 -32.00 54.90
N GLU A 1143 25.45 -33.11 54.92
CA GLU A 1143 25.27 -33.90 56.15
C GLU A 1143 24.88 -35.35 55.85
N GLU A 1144 25.28 -36.19 56.78
CA GLU A 1144 25.68 -37.58 56.61
C GLU A 1144 24.53 -38.59 56.48
N THR A 1145 24.91 -39.71 55.87
CA THR A 1145 24.22 -40.99 55.79
C THR A 1145 23.73 -41.53 57.14
N VAL A 1146 22.47 -41.95 57.21
CA VAL A 1146 22.07 -43.15 57.97
C VAL A 1146 21.12 -43.97 57.11
N ALA A 1147 21.61 -45.15 56.71
CA ALA A 1147 20.84 -46.18 56.04
C ALA A 1147 20.02 -47.00 57.04
N VAL A 1148 18.76 -47.29 56.72
CA VAL A 1148 18.10 -48.54 57.12
C VAL A 1148 17.24 -49.03 55.94
N ALA A 1149 17.73 -50.09 55.29
CA ALA A 1149 17.06 -51.30 54.81
C ALA A 1149 15.51 -51.22 54.64
N ASN A 1150 14.85 -51.70 53.58
CA ASN A 1150 15.06 -52.82 52.65
C ASN A 1150 13.72 -52.89 51.82
N PRO A 1151 13.52 -53.78 50.82
CA PRO A 1151 14.27 -53.94 49.57
C PRO A 1151 13.35 -54.27 48.35
N ILE A 1152 13.99 -54.57 47.21
CA ILE A 1152 13.50 -55.35 46.04
C ILE A 1152 12.58 -54.60 45.05
N SER A 1153 13.09 -54.02 43.95
CA SER A 1153 13.83 -54.58 42.78
C SER A 1153 12.92 -55.38 41.83
N GLU A 1154 12.71 -54.86 40.62
CA GLU A 1154 13.32 -55.37 39.38
C GLU A 1154 12.53 -56.56 38.78
N GLN A 1155 12.36 -56.73 37.47
CA GLN A 1155 13.36 -56.74 36.40
C GLN A 1155 12.69 -56.38 35.06
N LEU A 1156 13.25 -55.42 34.30
CA LEU A 1156 14.18 -55.60 33.16
C LEU A 1156 13.49 -56.29 31.96
N GLN A 1157 13.32 -55.66 30.78
CA GLN A 1157 14.29 -54.96 29.93
C GLN A 1157 15.44 -55.87 29.44
N ASN A 1158 15.84 -55.59 28.20
CA ASN A 1158 16.96 -56.11 27.40
C ASN A 1158 16.49 -57.13 26.34
N PHE A 1159 16.82 -56.97 25.05
CA PHE A 1159 18.10 -56.54 24.51
C PHE A 1159 17.98 -55.76 23.19
N SER A 1160 18.89 -54.81 23.04
CA SER A 1160 19.38 -54.22 21.80
C SER A 1160 20.24 -55.20 20.99
N LEU A 1161 20.19 -55.15 19.65
CA LEU A 1161 21.31 -54.73 18.76
C LEU A 1161 21.16 -55.20 17.30
N THR A 1162 21.57 -54.28 16.41
CA THR A 1162 22.31 -54.46 15.14
C THR A 1162 21.63 -54.92 13.84
N THR A 1163 21.75 -54.00 12.89
CA THR A 1163 21.87 -54.09 11.42
C THR A 1163 22.74 -55.24 10.88
N SER A 1164 22.28 -55.87 9.79
CA SER A 1164 23.10 -56.17 8.59
C SER A 1164 22.24 -56.81 7.47
N THR A 1165 22.45 -56.28 6.27
CA THR A 1165 21.98 -56.66 4.91
C THR A 1165 22.27 -58.09 4.47
N ALA A 1166 21.38 -58.69 3.64
CA ALA A 1166 21.71 -59.26 2.30
C ALA A 1166 20.50 -59.95 1.60
N VAL A 1167 20.09 -59.38 0.46
CA VAL A 1167 19.83 -59.96 -0.89
C VAL A 1167 19.26 -61.39 -1.09
N SER A 1168 18.34 -61.45 -2.07
CA SER A 1168 17.90 -62.54 -2.99
C SER A 1168 16.62 -63.31 -2.67
N GLY A 1169 15.74 -63.35 -3.69
CA GLY A 1169 14.48 -64.10 -3.73
C GLY A 1169 13.40 -63.34 -4.49
#